data_AF-X6MTH8-F1
#
_entry.id   AF-X6MTH8-F1
#
_cell.length_a   1.000
_cell.length_b   1.000
_cell.length_c   1.000
_cell.angle_alpha   90.00
_cell.angle_beta   90.00
_cell.angle_gamma   90.00
#
_symmetry.space_group_name_H-M   'P 1'
#
loop_
_entity.id
_entity.type
_entity.pdbx_description
1 polymer ?
#
loop_
_entity_poly.entity_id
_entity_poly.type
_entity_poly.pdbx_seq_one_letter_code
_entity_poly.pdbx_strand_id
1 'polypeptide(L)'
;VKYNYVSKLDKSKSIAKKRLQYYEMGGRVKLKLQRRIELSSTVAEFERLDKEWEDCLNKWKSDVSQLRQKHPGLTFFTGRDMRFLCDCLQSHFSMENKEKYTGLIASKIAYIHPDISMAQINEAIDAKTVWWISETERFFVTKKKKKNKSWNVENDNELEQLGKMLKNFESYWTRQPTLSCSRNVKRLEQGKPNLYICETNKVLEYLVKLFLSQQQQPIANRVIFCDQSTSVEQLECFLIRSNCQALHNSKETKALYCLALPEQLQPSVQRDLLRMLQLYTQTSLSLFAIITTNNQCIVAEALLPFRDREPLILEQAECRSFYSTIFCSELSVFRENTSNAPFVQVFLSKSECVGKSHTIAKIAKSLQLTCDECLVHLPLNTTVADVDFIVDRLLSAPQTDGKLVFHINISSQAGQDVNIIMFQLLVLRHLTKSDGTCFRVCKNHMFLVELPTELSNTHKKTRLTDVLKWLYFFGDGVKDLAMPFFEVLDQLKDEQPLYQSYIINKLSLSSKEQFVVQYLDALETGLLKNNAQQSKDWSYESHIFDEAKLEPLLKKYSPPARQSLIHLKSFLQFMYKQLIQVYNFLYIKNAWVPTTITGQALPLHEMIVTSIIKSGTQIACDTYQRNKRKALEDCKDMDEDKKMDESMDTEEFFLVQMWKHADPPMVLLNQMSISDSVQTHMEKSTLKEDLDNVHIDHSLSLLSMNVDKNQHEHAKVWRYIKQLHKWEIYNFEQELEKKTFLQRTIVSILKTRKPNSKMLASNPSKQTHKKRTNDENKRKTKVEQLLKKHNDYALTFDNILKIVAIFFRLKSSIPVLIMGETAL
;
A
#
# COMPACT_ATOMS: atom_id res chain seq x y z
N VAL A 1 -59.79 -7.68 9.95
CA VAL A 1 -58.84 -7.72 8.82
C VAL A 1 -57.42 -7.28 9.21
N LYS A 2 -57.18 -6.16 9.91
CA LYS A 2 -55.82 -5.70 10.30
C LYS A 2 -55.03 -6.64 11.24
N TYR A 3 -55.69 -7.39 12.14
CA TYR A 3 -54.99 -8.26 13.11
C TYR A 3 -54.30 -9.50 12.50
N ASN A 4 -54.81 -10.06 11.39
CA ASN A 4 -54.19 -11.24 10.76
C ASN A 4 -52.88 -10.91 10.01
N TYR A 5 -52.71 -9.67 9.55
CA TYR A 5 -51.50 -9.27 8.82
C TYR A 5 -50.27 -9.22 9.71
N VAL A 6 -50.41 -8.75 10.96
CA VAL A 6 -49.29 -8.68 11.92
C VAL A 6 -48.77 -10.09 12.24
N SER A 7 -49.68 -11.00 12.59
CA SER A 7 -49.32 -12.41 12.86
C SER A 7 -48.66 -13.10 11.66
N LYS A 8 -49.21 -12.93 10.45
CA LYS A 8 -48.58 -13.44 9.22
C LYS A 8 -47.19 -12.85 8.97
N LEU A 9 -47.00 -11.54 9.23
CA LEU A 9 -45.73 -10.88 9.05
C LEU A 9 -44.67 -11.39 10.03
N ASP A 10 -45.03 -11.58 11.30
CA ASP A 10 -44.12 -12.12 12.31
C ASP A 10 -43.72 -13.56 12.01
N LYS A 11 -44.67 -14.40 11.56
CA LYS A 11 -44.37 -15.74 11.06
C LYS A 11 -43.50 -15.72 9.80
N SER A 12 -43.73 -14.77 8.90
CA SER A 12 -42.87 -14.60 7.71
C SER A 12 -41.43 -14.28 8.10
N LYS A 13 -41.20 -13.40 9.08
CA LYS A 13 -39.85 -13.10 9.61
C LYS A 13 -39.20 -14.34 10.22
N SER A 14 -39.95 -15.12 11.00
CA SER A 14 -39.49 -16.37 11.59
C SER A 14 -39.09 -17.40 10.53
N ILE A 15 -39.94 -17.63 9.52
CA ILE A 15 -39.64 -18.51 8.38
C ILE A 15 -38.42 -18.02 7.61
N ALA A 16 -38.34 -16.71 7.33
CA ALA A 16 -37.20 -16.12 6.63
C ALA A 16 -35.88 -16.34 7.39
N LYS A 17 -35.89 -16.16 8.72
CA LYS A 17 -34.74 -16.44 9.58
C LYS A 17 -34.30 -17.90 9.50
N LYS A 18 -35.23 -18.85 9.57
CA LYS A 18 -34.94 -20.28 9.45
C LYS A 18 -34.40 -20.67 8.07
N ARG A 19 -34.98 -20.09 7.01
CA ARG A 19 -34.49 -20.28 5.63
C ARG A 19 -33.08 -19.76 5.45
N LEU A 20 -32.78 -18.60 6.02
CA LEU A 20 -31.44 -18.01 5.99
C LEU A 20 -30.43 -18.89 6.75
N GLN A 21 -30.77 -19.34 7.96
CA GLN A 21 -29.93 -20.28 8.71
C GLN A 21 -29.70 -21.59 7.96
N TYR A 22 -30.75 -22.18 7.38
CA TYR A 22 -30.62 -23.37 6.55
C TYR A 22 -29.68 -23.13 5.36
N TYR A 23 -29.79 -21.97 4.69
CA TYR A 23 -28.88 -21.59 3.60
C TYR A 23 -27.44 -21.40 4.08
N GLU A 24 -27.22 -20.71 5.19
CA GLU A 24 -25.88 -20.46 5.75
C GLU A 24 -25.17 -21.77 6.12
N MET A 25 -25.90 -22.74 6.68
CA MET A 25 -25.41 -24.09 6.98
C MET A 25 -25.26 -24.99 5.73
N GLY A 26 -25.29 -24.42 4.52
CA GLY A 26 -25.11 -25.16 3.27
C GLY A 26 -26.36 -25.89 2.75
N GLY A 27 -27.52 -25.70 3.35
CA GLY A 27 -28.79 -26.26 2.86
C GLY A 27 -29.23 -25.59 1.55
N ARG A 28 -29.66 -26.37 0.55
CA ARG A 28 -30.06 -25.85 -0.77
C ARG A 28 -31.36 -26.45 -1.31
N VAL A 29 -31.63 -27.73 -1.05
CA VAL A 29 -32.71 -28.51 -1.70
C VAL A 29 -34.09 -27.91 -1.43
N LYS A 30 -34.44 -27.72 -0.15
CA LYS A 30 -35.79 -27.25 0.22
C LYS A 30 -36.05 -25.80 -0.21
N LEU A 31 -35.01 -24.99 -0.35
CA LEU A 31 -35.12 -23.60 -0.84
C LEU A 31 -35.52 -23.53 -2.31
N LYS A 32 -35.08 -24.50 -3.14
CA LYS A 32 -35.48 -24.60 -4.54
C LYS A 32 -36.96 -24.97 -4.67
N LEU A 33 -37.46 -25.85 -3.79
CA LEU A 33 -38.85 -26.34 -3.80
C LEU A 33 -39.86 -25.31 -3.28
N GLN A 34 -39.51 -24.52 -2.25
CA GLN A 34 -40.42 -23.55 -1.63
C GLN A 34 -39.91 -22.10 -1.77
N ARG A 35 -39.91 -21.58 -2.99
CA ARG A 35 -39.35 -20.24 -3.29
C ARG A 35 -40.27 -19.07 -2.90
N ARG A 36 -41.59 -19.22 -3.00
CA ARG A 36 -42.59 -18.17 -2.75
C ARG A 36 -43.59 -18.61 -1.69
N ILE A 37 -44.04 -17.69 -0.86
CA ILE A 37 -45.15 -17.88 0.09
C ILE A 37 -46.19 -16.82 -0.28
N GLU A 38 -47.41 -17.24 -0.60
CA GLU A 38 -48.48 -16.31 -0.96
C GLU A 38 -49.11 -15.70 0.30
N LEU A 39 -49.27 -14.38 0.33
CA LEU A 39 -49.89 -13.66 1.46
C LEU A 39 -51.41 -13.93 1.60
N SER A 40 -52.02 -14.44 0.52
CA SER A 40 -53.42 -14.91 0.47
C SER A 40 -53.67 -16.09 1.41
N SER A 41 -52.64 -16.90 1.70
CA SER A 41 -52.71 -18.07 2.59
C SER A 41 -53.15 -17.73 4.01
N THR A 42 -53.79 -18.68 4.71
CA THR A 42 -54.33 -18.52 6.06
C THR A 42 -53.23 -18.43 7.13
N VAL A 43 -53.54 -17.88 8.32
CA VAL A 43 -52.55 -17.81 9.43
C VAL A 43 -52.06 -19.21 9.83
N ALA A 44 -52.95 -20.21 9.84
CA ALA A 44 -52.62 -21.61 10.13
C ALA A 44 -51.63 -22.20 9.12
N GLU A 45 -51.69 -21.80 7.85
CA GLU A 45 -50.70 -22.23 6.85
C GLU A 45 -49.32 -21.62 7.11
N PHE A 46 -49.25 -20.36 7.56
CA PHE A 46 -47.98 -19.75 7.99
C PHE A 46 -47.41 -20.45 9.23
N GLU A 47 -48.24 -20.83 10.19
CA GLU A 47 -47.82 -21.64 11.34
C GLU A 47 -47.32 -23.02 10.95
N ARG A 48 -48.02 -23.69 10.04
CA ARG A 48 -47.60 -24.98 9.48
C ARG A 48 -46.25 -24.86 8.78
N LEU A 49 -46.07 -23.86 7.92
CA LEU A 49 -44.81 -23.60 7.22
C LEU A 49 -43.66 -23.25 8.18
N ASP A 50 -43.93 -22.46 9.22
CA ASP A 50 -42.96 -22.12 10.26
C ASP A 50 -42.44 -23.37 10.98
N LYS A 51 -43.34 -24.31 11.30
CA LYS A 51 -43.00 -25.62 11.87
C LYS A 51 -42.27 -26.53 10.87
N GLU A 52 -42.72 -26.60 9.62
CA GLU A 52 -42.05 -27.38 8.57
C GLU A 52 -40.61 -26.91 8.31
N TRP A 53 -40.34 -25.61 8.44
CA TRP A 53 -38.98 -25.06 8.33
C TRP A 53 -38.14 -25.30 9.58
N GLU A 54 -38.76 -25.32 10.77
CA GLU A 54 -38.10 -25.74 12.01
C GLU A 54 -37.64 -27.21 11.91
N ASP A 55 -38.55 -28.11 11.53
CA ASP A 55 -38.28 -29.54 11.38
C ASP A 55 -37.20 -29.78 10.30
N CYS A 56 -37.26 -29.05 9.20
CA CYS A 56 -36.24 -29.12 8.15
C CYS A 56 -34.87 -28.68 8.63
N LEU A 57 -34.79 -27.57 9.36
CA LEU A 57 -33.53 -27.04 9.86
C LEU A 57 -32.92 -28.01 10.89
N ASN A 58 -33.73 -28.54 11.79
CA ASN A 58 -33.28 -29.50 12.80
C ASN A 58 -32.85 -30.83 12.18
N LYS A 59 -33.59 -31.33 11.18
CA LYS A 59 -33.16 -32.48 10.39
C LYS A 59 -31.81 -32.22 9.70
N TRP A 60 -31.65 -31.08 9.03
CA TRP A 60 -30.38 -30.74 8.36
C TRP A 60 -29.20 -30.67 9.33
N LYS A 61 -29.39 -30.05 10.51
CA LYS A 61 -28.38 -30.04 11.58
C LYS A 61 -27.97 -31.44 12.01
N SER A 62 -28.95 -32.32 12.20
CA SER A 62 -28.72 -33.74 12.53
C SER A 62 -27.94 -34.46 11.42
N ASP A 63 -28.36 -34.30 10.16
CA ASP A 63 -27.74 -34.97 9.01
C ASP A 63 -26.28 -34.52 8.83
N VAL A 64 -26.00 -33.21 8.92
CA VAL A 64 -24.64 -32.67 8.84
C VAL A 64 -23.78 -33.16 10.02
N SER A 65 -24.34 -33.23 11.22
CA SER A 65 -23.64 -33.77 12.39
C SER A 65 -23.28 -35.24 12.21
N GLN A 66 -24.21 -36.08 11.72
CA GLN A 66 -23.96 -37.49 11.42
C GLN A 66 -22.90 -37.65 10.33
N LEU A 67 -22.93 -36.82 9.28
CA LEU A 67 -21.91 -36.82 8.24
C LEU A 67 -20.53 -36.45 8.77
N ARG A 68 -20.41 -35.45 9.66
CA ARG A 68 -19.15 -35.07 10.31
C ARG A 68 -18.60 -36.17 11.22
N GLN A 69 -19.47 -36.92 11.90
CA GLN A 69 -19.07 -38.09 12.69
C GLN A 69 -18.56 -39.23 11.79
N LYS A 70 -19.23 -39.50 10.67
CA LYS A 70 -18.83 -40.52 9.69
C LYS A 70 -17.56 -40.13 8.93
N HIS A 71 -17.40 -38.85 8.62
CA HIS A 71 -16.29 -38.30 7.84
C HIS A 71 -15.63 -37.13 8.59
N PRO A 72 -14.63 -37.42 9.45
CA PRO A 72 -13.92 -36.41 10.24
C PRO A 72 -13.34 -35.24 9.42
N GLY A 73 -12.92 -35.47 8.18
CA GLY A 73 -12.41 -34.43 7.29
C GLY A 73 -13.40 -33.28 7.02
N LEU A 74 -14.71 -33.51 7.14
CA LEU A 74 -15.72 -32.46 6.97
C LEU A 74 -15.70 -31.43 8.11
N THR A 75 -15.12 -31.77 9.25
CA THR A 75 -15.07 -30.87 10.42
C THR A 75 -14.11 -29.68 10.22
N PHE A 76 -13.24 -29.71 9.21
CA PHE A 76 -12.39 -28.57 8.83
C PHE A 76 -13.16 -27.43 8.16
N PHE A 77 -14.39 -27.67 7.72
CA PHE A 77 -15.13 -26.77 6.82
C PHE A 77 -16.54 -26.49 7.35
N THR A 78 -16.97 -25.23 7.22
CA THR A 78 -18.38 -24.84 7.45
C THR A 78 -19.28 -25.38 6.35
N GLY A 79 -20.60 -25.37 6.54
CA GLY A 79 -21.58 -25.74 5.51
C GLY A 79 -21.39 -24.97 4.21
N ARG A 80 -21.04 -23.68 4.30
CA ARG A 80 -20.72 -22.83 3.15
C ARG A 80 -19.44 -23.29 2.45
N ASP A 81 -18.37 -23.55 3.21
CA ASP A 81 -17.10 -24.03 2.66
C ASP A 81 -17.24 -25.37 1.96
N MET A 82 -18.00 -26.30 2.56
CA MET A 82 -18.27 -27.61 1.97
C MET A 82 -19.00 -27.46 0.63
N ARG A 83 -19.98 -26.57 0.54
CA ARG A 83 -20.69 -26.27 -0.72
C ARG A 83 -19.78 -25.65 -1.77
N PHE A 84 -18.98 -24.66 -1.38
CA PHE A 84 -17.99 -24.06 -2.27
C PHE A 84 -17.03 -25.09 -2.85
N LEU A 85 -16.53 -26.01 -2.01
CA LEU A 85 -15.67 -27.12 -2.44
C LEU A 85 -16.40 -28.07 -3.41
N CYS A 86 -17.65 -28.45 -3.13
CA CYS A 86 -18.45 -29.26 -4.04
C CYS A 86 -18.61 -28.57 -5.41
N ASP A 87 -18.95 -27.29 -5.43
CA ASP A 87 -19.14 -26.51 -6.67
C ASP A 87 -17.82 -26.40 -7.47
N CYS A 88 -16.70 -26.19 -6.79
CA CYS A 88 -15.37 -26.15 -7.42
C CYS A 88 -14.95 -27.51 -7.97
N LEU A 89 -15.19 -28.60 -7.23
CA LEU A 89 -14.91 -29.96 -7.70
C LEU A 89 -15.75 -30.28 -8.94
N GLN A 90 -17.04 -29.98 -8.92
CA GLN A 90 -17.91 -30.20 -10.07
C GLN A 90 -17.43 -29.44 -11.31
N SER A 91 -17.00 -28.18 -11.14
CA SER A 91 -16.46 -27.35 -12.24
C SER A 91 -15.14 -27.90 -12.76
N HIS A 92 -14.24 -28.32 -11.86
CA HIS A 92 -12.97 -28.96 -12.20
C HIS A 92 -13.17 -30.24 -13.03
N PHE A 93 -14.11 -31.11 -12.66
CA PHE A 93 -14.43 -32.33 -13.41
C PHE A 93 -15.19 -32.08 -14.72
N SER A 94 -15.88 -30.95 -14.84
CA SER A 94 -16.55 -30.53 -16.08
C SER A 94 -15.58 -29.96 -17.13
N MET A 95 -14.28 -29.91 -16.82
CA MET A 95 -13.19 -29.37 -17.64
C MET A 95 -13.31 -27.87 -17.98
N GLU A 96 -14.17 -27.11 -17.29
CA GLU A 96 -14.22 -25.65 -17.40
C GLU A 96 -13.09 -25.04 -16.57
N ASN A 97 -12.10 -24.37 -17.19
CA ASN A 97 -11.01 -23.68 -16.48
C ASN A 97 -10.38 -24.49 -15.33
N LYS A 98 -9.99 -25.74 -15.63
CA LYS A 98 -9.50 -26.73 -14.64
C LYS A 98 -8.48 -26.13 -13.66
N GLU A 99 -7.48 -25.41 -14.16
CA GLU A 99 -6.41 -24.81 -13.37
C GLU A 99 -6.92 -23.82 -12.31
N LYS A 100 -7.84 -22.92 -12.68
CA LYS A 100 -8.45 -21.95 -11.77
C LYS A 100 -9.10 -22.64 -10.57
N TYR A 101 -9.94 -23.64 -10.84
CA TYR A 101 -10.67 -24.36 -9.79
C TYR A 101 -9.75 -25.25 -8.96
N THR A 102 -8.70 -25.83 -9.54
CA THR A 102 -7.67 -26.52 -8.76
C THR A 102 -7.03 -25.59 -7.74
N GLY A 103 -6.66 -24.36 -8.13
CA GLY A 103 -6.12 -23.38 -7.20
C GLY A 103 -7.08 -23.00 -6.08
N LEU A 104 -8.38 -22.84 -6.38
CA LEU A 104 -9.41 -22.59 -5.37
C LEU A 104 -9.58 -23.77 -4.40
N ILE A 105 -9.59 -25.01 -4.90
CA ILE A 105 -9.64 -26.21 -4.05
C ILE A 105 -8.37 -26.28 -3.19
N ALA A 106 -7.20 -26.07 -3.79
CA ALA A 106 -5.92 -26.10 -3.10
C ALA A 106 -5.85 -25.08 -1.95
N SER A 107 -6.39 -23.87 -2.17
CA SER A 107 -6.45 -22.84 -1.13
C SER A 107 -7.20 -23.31 0.11
N LYS A 108 -8.30 -24.06 -0.08
CA LYS A 108 -9.13 -24.61 0.99
C LYS A 108 -8.51 -25.83 1.66
N ILE A 109 -7.98 -26.77 0.87
CA ILE A 109 -7.33 -27.98 1.39
C ILE A 109 -6.08 -27.64 2.21
N ALA A 110 -5.42 -26.53 1.89
CA ALA A 110 -4.28 -26.04 2.65
C ALA A 110 -4.60 -25.73 4.13
N TYR A 111 -5.87 -25.46 4.47
CA TYR A 111 -6.30 -25.32 5.86
C TYR A 111 -6.11 -26.62 6.67
N ILE A 112 -6.12 -27.77 6.00
CA ILE A 112 -5.84 -29.08 6.62
C ILE A 112 -4.33 -29.19 6.89
N HIS A 113 -3.50 -28.94 5.87
CA HIS A 113 -2.04 -29.03 5.98
C HIS A 113 -1.34 -27.96 5.11
N PRO A 114 -0.57 -27.04 5.73
CA PRO A 114 -0.03 -25.86 5.05
C PRO A 114 1.16 -26.13 4.12
N ASP A 115 1.64 -27.38 4.00
CA ASP A 115 2.71 -27.79 3.06
C ASP A 115 2.28 -28.80 2.00
N ILE A 116 0.97 -29.03 1.83
CA ILE A 116 0.48 -29.89 0.75
C ILE A 116 0.76 -29.25 -0.63
N SER A 117 1.35 -30.00 -1.55
CA SER A 117 1.69 -29.50 -2.89
C SER A 117 0.50 -29.57 -3.86
N MET A 118 0.53 -28.75 -4.91
CA MET A 118 -0.49 -28.81 -5.97
C MET A 118 -0.55 -30.18 -6.63
N ALA A 119 0.60 -30.85 -6.81
CA ALA A 119 0.66 -32.20 -7.34
C ALA A 119 -0.05 -33.22 -6.43
N GLN A 120 0.17 -33.15 -5.11
CA GLN A 120 -0.52 -34.03 -4.14
C GLN A 120 -2.03 -33.77 -4.10
N ILE A 121 -2.45 -32.51 -4.24
CA ILE A 121 -3.87 -32.17 -4.31
C ILE A 121 -4.49 -32.74 -5.59
N ASN A 122 -3.85 -32.55 -6.75
CA ASN A 122 -4.30 -33.13 -8.01
C ASN A 122 -4.36 -34.66 -7.96
N GLU A 123 -3.31 -35.31 -7.44
CA GLU A 123 -3.28 -36.76 -7.25
C GLU A 123 -4.43 -37.23 -6.34
N ALA A 124 -4.69 -36.54 -5.23
CA ALA A 124 -5.79 -36.89 -4.33
C ALA A 124 -7.17 -36.69 -4.96
N ILE A 125 -7.34 -35.68 -5.84
CA ILE A 125 -8.56 -35.46 -6.62
C ILE A 125 -8.71 -36.57 -7.69
N ASP A 126 -7.63 -36.87 -8.41
CA ASP A 126 -7.59 -37.81 -9.54
C ASP A 126 -7.61 -39.28 -9.11
N ALA A 127 -7.12 -39.63 -7.91
CA ALA A 127 -7.12 -40.99 -7.34
C ALA A 127 -8.54 -41.58 -7.25
N LYS A 128 -9.57 -40.74 -7.25
CA LYS A 128 -10.96 -41.16 -7.31
C LYS A 128 -11.48 -41.45 -8.71
N THR A 129 -10.79 -41.10 -9.80
CA THR A 129 -11.20 -41.49 -11.17
C THR A 129 -11.28 -43.02 -11.34
N VAL A 130 -10.49 -43.77 -10.55
CA VAL A 130 -10.34 -45.23 -10.66
C VAL A 130 -11.46 -46.01 -9.93
N TRP A 131 -11.97 -45.53 -8.79
CA TRP A 131 -13.06 -46.20 -8.06
C TRP A 131 -14.43 -46.11 -8.76
N TRP A 132 -14.61 -45.14 -9.65
CA TRP A 132 -15.85 -44.99 -10.41
C TRP A 132 -15.98 -46.00 -11.56
N ILE A 133 -14.86 -46.46 -12.13
CA ILE A 133 -14.87 -47.45 -13.24
C ILE A 133 -15.22 -48.84 -12.70
N SER A 134 -14.72 -49.24 -11.53
CA SER A 134 -14.91 -50.60 -11.01
C SER A 134 -16.30 -50.88 -10.44
N GLU A 135 -17.01 -49.87 -9.94
CA GLU A 135 -18.38 -50.03 -9.41
C GLU A 135 -19.46 -49.86 -10.48
N THR A 136 -19.13 -49.21 -11.61
CA THR A 136 -20.03 -49.14 -12.79
C THR A 136 -19.94 -50.35 -13.72
N GLU A 137 -18.85 -51.12 -13.69
CA GLU A 137 -18.73 -52.35 -14.50
C GLU A 137 -19.54 -53.54 -13.97
N ARG A 138 -19.97 -53.56 -12.70
CA ARG A 138 -20.84 -54.63 -12.17
C ARG A 138 -22.34 -54.44 -12.44
N PHE A 139 -22.77 -53.29 -12.97
CA PHE A 139 -24.20 -53.02 -13.21
C PHE A 139 -24.55 -52.72 -14.68
N PHE A 140 -23.58 -52.71 -15.60
CA PHE A 140 -23.80 -52.39 -17.01
C PHE A 140 -23.26 -53.44 -17.99
N VAL A 141 -23.59 -54.72 -17.76
CA VAL A 141 -23.80 -55.65 -18.88
C VAL A 141 -25.28 -55.58 -19.26
N THR A 142 -25.69 -54.46 -19.86
CA THR A 142 -26.61 -54.37 -21.01
C THR A 142 -27.02 -52.91 -21.27
N LYS A 143 -26.97 -52.56 -22.55
CA LYS A 143 -27.41 -51.30 -23.21
C LYS A 143 -26.49 -50.07 -23.14
N LYS A 144 -25.51 -50.14 -24.06
CA LYS A 144 -25.00 -49.11 -24.97
C LYS A 144 -25.69 -47.72 -24.97
N LYS A 145 -24.79 -46.72 -24.97
CA LYS A 145 -24.90 -45.33 -25.48
C LYS A 145 -25.73 -44.34 -24.65
N LYS A 146 -25.05 -43.65 -23.73
CA LYS A 146 -25.14 -42.18 -23.60
C LYS A 146 -23.81 -41.59 -23.10
N LYS A 147 -23.31 -40.63 -23.87
CA LYS A 147 -22.15 -39.76 -23.63
C LYS A 147 -22.25 -39.04 -22.28
N ASN A 148 -21.09 -38.84 -21.65
CA ASN A 148 -20.79 -37.96 -20.52
C ASN A 148 -21.72 -38.06 -19.30
N LYS A 149 -21.38 -38.97 -18.38
CA LYS A 149 -21.90 -38.94 -17.01
C LYS A 149 -21.09 -37.94 -16.17
N SER A 150 -21.64 -36.74 -16.02
CA SER A 150 -21.29 -35.79 -14.97
C SER A 150 -21.55 -36.39 -13.59
N TRP A 151 -20.98 -35.77 -12.54
CA TRP A 151 -21.42 -35.93 -11.14
C TRP A 151 -22.95 -36.05 -11.06
N ASN A 152 -23.49 -37.24 -10.86
CA ASN A 152 -24.93 -37.44 -10.73
C ASN A 152 -25.31 -37.25 -9.26
N VAL A 153 -25.82 -36.05 -8.99
CA VAL A 153 -26.32 -35.54 -7.72
C VAL A 153 -27.75 -36.01 -7.54
N GLU A 154 -27.96 -37.07 -6.77
CA GLU A 154 -29.13 -37.10 -5.89
C GLU A 154 -28.68 -36.44 -4.57
N ASN A 155 -29.36 -35.36 -4.19
CA ASN A 155 -28.87 -34.27 -3.33
C ASN A 155 -28.38 -34.67 -1.92
N ASP A 156 -28.60 -35.91 -1.46
CA ASP A 156 -28.15 -36.40 -0.16
C ASP A 156 -26.71 -36.95 -0.17
N ASN A 157 -26.05 -37.03 -1.34
CA ASN A 157 -24.74 -37.68 -1.49
C ASN A 157 -23.54 -36.73 -1.75
N GLU A 158 -23.74 -35.43 -1.99
CA GLU A 158 -22.61 -34.52 -2.33
C GLU A 158 -21.63 -34.33 -1.16
N LEU A 159 -22.16 -34.03 0.03
CA LEU A 159 -21.35 -33.84 1.24
C LEU A 159 -20.68 -35.15 1.67
N GLU A 160 -21.35 -36.28 1.48
CA GLU A 160 -20.76 -37.59 1.74
C GLU A 160 -19.62 -37.91 0.75
N GLN A 161 -19.79 -37.58 -0.54
CA GLN A 161 -18.73 -37.72 -1.54
C GLN A 161 -17.53 -36.83 -1.25
N LEU A 162 -17.77 -35.59 -0.80
CA LEU A 162 -16.74 -34.68 -0.32
C LEU A 162 -16.01 -35.31 0.88
N GLY A 163 -16.73 -35.82 1.87
CA GLY A 163 -16.14 -36.48 3.04
C GLY A 163 -15.26 -37.68 2.66
N LYS A 164 -15.70 -38.48 1.69
CA LYS A 164 -14.91 -39.59 1.12
C LYS A 164 -13.68 -39.10 0.37
N MET A 165 -13.73 -37.94 -0.31
CA MET A 165 -12.57 -37.37 -1.00
C MET A 165 -11.55 -36.86 0.02
N LEU A 166 -12.01 -36.14 1.04
CA LEU A 166 -11.15 -35.59 2.09
C LEU A 166 -10.40 -36.69 2.86
N LYS A 167 -10.92 -37.91 2.88
CA LYS A 167 -10.22 -39.08 3.44
C LYS A 167 -8.87 -39.35 2.76
N ASN A 168 -8.68 -38.94 1.50
CA ASN A 168 -7.38 -39.04 0.83
C ASN A 168 -6.30 -38.18 1.53
N PHE A 169 -6.70 -37.21 2.35
CA PHE A 169 -5.80 -36.39 3.15
C PHE A 169 -5.68 -36.86 4.61
N GLU A 170 -6.21 -38.03 4.97
CA GLU A 170 -6.23 -38.56 6.34
C GLU A 170 -4.82 -38.67 6.95
N SER A 171 -3.82 -39.05 6.13
CA SER A 171 -2.42 -39.11 6.56
C SER A 171 -1.83 -37.75 6.94
N TYR A 172 -2.43 -36.64 6.50
CA TYR A 172 -1.98 -35.28 6.80
C TYR A 172 -2.70 -34.67 8.01
N TRP A 173 -3.79 -35.27 8.48
CA TRP A 173 -4.52 -34.76 9.66
C TRP A 173 -3.69 -34.85 10.94
N THR A 174 -2.80 -35.84 11.01
CA THR A 174 -1.98 -36.17 12.18
C THR A 174 -0.52 -35.76 12.05
N ARG A 175 -0.05 -35.44 10.83
CA ARG A 175 1.32 -34.96 10.58
C ARG A 175 1.46 -33.54 11.11
N GLN A 176 2.29 -33.37 12.13
CA GLN A 176 2.66 -32.07 12.67
C GLN A 176 4.17 -31.93 12.71
N PRO A 177 4.72 -30.73 12.43
CA PRO A 177 6.10 -30.43 12.74
C PRO A 177 6.28 -30.49 14.27
N THR A 178 7.07 -31.43 14.74
CA THR A 178 7.48 -31.47 16.16
C THR A 178 8.62 -30.50 16.37
N LEU A 179 8.52 -29.69 17.43
CA LEU A 179 9.59 -28.79 17.84
C LEU A 179 10.39 -29.42 18.97
N SER A 180 11.73 -29.44 18.83
CA SER A 180 12.63 -29.81 19.92
C SER A 180 12.69 -28.68 20.94
N CYS A 181 11.95 -28.77 22.05
CA CYS A 181 12.01 -27.79 23.14
C CYS A 181 11.97 -28.49 24.52
N SER A 182 12.68 -27.90 25.50
CA SER A 182 12.72 -28.41 26.88
C SER A 182 11.40 -28.13 27.61
N ARG A 183 10.94 -29.11 28.40
CA ARG A 183 9.62 -29.08 29.05
C ARG A 183 9.66 -28.23 30.32
N ASN A 184 9.17 -26.99 30.28
CA ASN A 184 9.06 -26.15 31.48
C ASN A 184 7.77 -25.32 31.58
N VAL A 185 6.62 -25.85 31.13
CA VAL A 185 5.31 -25.27 31.51
C VAL A 185 4.47 -26.33 32.21
N LYS A 186 3.69 -25.89 33.20
CA LYS A 186 2.63 -26.67 33.85
C LYS A 186 1.80 -27.40 32.78
N ARG A 187 1.59 -28.70 32.97
CA ARG A 187 0.80 -29.50 32.02
C ARG A 187 -0.63 -28.97 32.01
N LEU A 188 -1.09 -28.46 30.86
CA LEU A 188 -2.50 -28.13 30.62
C LEU A 188 -3.37 -29.35 30.96
N GLU A 189 -4.49 -29.11 31.63
CA GLU A 189 -5.41 -30.19 31.99
C GLU A 189 -6.26 -30.59 30.79
N GLN A 190 -6.36 -31.91 30.56
CA GLN A 190 -7.21 -32.48 29.53
C GLN A 190 -8.68 -32.40 29.95
N GLY A 191 -9.57 -32.20 28.97
CA GLY A 191 -11.00 -32.21 29.22
C GLY A 191 -11.53 -30.98 29.98
N LYS A 192 -10.70 -29.96 30.19
CA LYS A 192 -11.09 -28.68 30.79
C LYS A 192 -10.59 -27.52 29.94
N PRO A 193 -11.33 -26.40 29.89
CA PRO A 193 -10.80 -25.16 29.34
C PRO A 193 -9.66 -24.65 30.24
N ASN A 194 -8.63 -24.04 29.67
CA ASN A 194 -7.56 -23.36 30.40
C ASN A 194 -7.61 -21.88 30.02
N LEU A 195 -8.08 -21.02 30.93
CA LEU A 195 -8.30 -19.59 30.66
C LEU A 195 -7.05 -18.77 31.01
N TYR A 196 -6.58 -17.97 30.07
CA TYR A 196 -5.49 -17.01 30.22
C TYR A 196 -6.00 -15.59 29.97
N ILE A 197 -5.66 -14.67 30.87
CA ILE A 197 -6.01 -13.26 30.76
C ILE A 197 -4.71 -12.45 30.71
N CYS A 198 -4.49 -11.73 29.61
CA CYS A 198 -3.25 -10.98 29.39
C CYS A 198 -3.51 -9.61 28.73
N GLU A 199 -2.46 -8.80 28.61
CA GLU A 199 -2.51 -7.54 27.86
C GLU A 199 -2.59 -7.78 26.34
N THR A 200 -3.13 -6.82 25.59
CA THR A 200 -3.36 -6.95 24.14
C THR A 200 -2.10 -7.30 23.35
N ASN A 201 -0.96 -6.71 23.69
CA ASN A 201 0.34 -6.98 23.06
C ASN A 201 0.95 -8.35 23.46
N LYS A 202 0.40 -9.05 24.45
CA LYS A 202 0.88 -10.35 24.96
C LYS A 202 0.14 -11.56 24.42
N VAL A 203 -0.98 -11.36 23.72
CA VAL A 203 -1.81 -12.45 23.17
C VAL A 203 -0.99 -13.41 22.29
N LEU A 204 -0.16 -12.86 21.40
CA LEU A 204 0.67 -13.66 20.48
C LEU A 204 1.80 -14.40 21.20
N GLU A 205 2.43 -13.76 22.19
CA GLU A 205 3.47 -14.39 23.03
C GLU A 205 2.90 -15.59 23.81
N TYR A 206 1.73 -15.42 24.42
CA TYR A 206 1.04 -16.49 25.15
C TYR A 206 0.72 -17.65 24.24
N LEU A 207 0.19 -17.36 23.04
CA LEU A 207 -0.13 -18.38 22.06
C LEU A 207 1.13 -19.17 21.66
N VAL A 208 2.21 -18.51 21.27
CA VAL A 208 3.47 -19.18 20.91
C VAL A 208 4.00 -20.00 22.08
N LYS A 209 4.04 -19.45 23.30
CA LYS A 209 4.53 -20.15 24.49
C LYS A 209 3.73 -21.40 24.80
N LEU A 210 2.39 -21.35 24.67
CA LEU A 210 1.53 -22.51 24.86
C LEU A 210 1.85 -23.63 23.86
N PHE A 211 1.97 -23.31 22.57
CA PHE A 211 2.29 -24.31 21.55
C PHE A 211 3.69 -24.89 21.73
N LEU A 212 4.70 -24.05 22.02
CA LEU A 212 6.06 -24.50 22.32
C LEU A 212 6.12 -25.44 23.51
N SER A 213 5.37 -25.17 24.57
CA SER A 213 5.31 -26.03 25.76
C SER A 213 4.80 -27.44 25.47
N GLN A 214 4.01 -27.58 24.40
CA GLN A 214 3.46 -28.86 23.93
C GLN A 214 4.24 -29.43 22.73
N GLN A 215 5.42 -28.87 22.40
CA GLN A 215 6.28 -29.26 21.29
C GLN A 215 5.56 -29.23 19.93
N GLN A 216 4.60 -28.32 19.79
CA GLN A 216 3.75 -28.15 18.61
C GLN A 216 3.94 -26.77 18.00
N GLN A 217 3.58 -26.63 16.73
CA GLN A 217 3.50 -25.35 16.04
C GLN A 217 2.03 -24.89 15.93
N PRO A 218 1.74 -23.60 16.13
CA PRO A 218 0.41 -23.07 15.88
C PRO A 218 0.11 -23.12 14.38
N ILE A 219 -1.04 -23.70 14.04
CA ILE A 219 -1.54 -23.78 12.66
C ILE A 219 -3.00 -23.32 12.60
N ALA A 220 -3.44 -22.87 11.43
CA ALA A 220 -4.75 -22.23 11.24
C ALA A 220 -5.96 -23.07 11.68
N ASN A 221 -5.86 -24.41 11.66
CA ASN A 221 -6.95 -25.28 12.10
C ASN A 221 -6.99 -25.58 13.60
N ARG A 222 -5.93 -25.19 14.34
CA ARG A 222 -5.78 -25.32 15.81
C ARG A 222 -5.90 -23.99 16.54
N VAL A 223 -5.92 -22.88 15.81
CA VAL A 223 -6.03 -21.54 16.38
C VAL A 223 -7.20 -20.81 15.74
N ILE A 224 -8.08 -20.23 16.54
CA ILE A 224 -9.08 -19.25 16.08
C ILE A 224 -8.84 -17.94 16.81
N PHE A 225 -8.62 -16.88 16.05
CA PHE A 225 -8.78 -15.51 16.54
C PHE A 225 -10.23 -15.12 16.31
N CYS A 226 -10.97 -14.86 17.39
CA CYS A 226 -12.36 -14.48 17.30
C CYS A 226 -12.50 -13.02 16.87
N ASP A 227 -13.53 -12.77 16.08
CA ASP A 227 -13.97 -11.44 15.66
C ASP A 227 -15.50 -11.38 15.62
N GLN A 228 -16.05 -10.23 15.20
CA GLN A 228 -17.50 -10.05 15.10
C GLN A 228 -18.16 -10.91 14.01
N SER A 229 -17.37 -11.41 13.05
CA SER A 229 -17.83 -12.25 11.93
C SER A 229 -17.82 -13.75 12.26
N THR A 230 -17.12 -14.13 13.33
CA THR A 230 -16.94 -15.52 13.74
C THR A 230 -18.28 -16.16 14.11
N SER A 231 -18.64 -17.19 13.35
CA SER A 231 -19.93 -17.85 13.45
C SER A 231 -19.95 -18.97 14.49
N VAL A 232 -21.15 -19.29 15.01
CA VAL A 232 -21.37 -20.43 15.91
C VAL A 232 -20.92 -21.75 15.26
N GLU A 233 -21.15 -21.91 13.95
CA GLU A 233 -20.75 -23.12 13.22
C GLU A 233 -19.22 -23.27 13.17
N GLN A 234 -18.46 -22.19 12.95
CA GLN A 234 -16.99 -22.25 12.97
C GLN A 234 -16.46 -22.70 14.33
N LEU A 235 -17.05 -22.18 15.42
CA LEU A 235 -16.73 -22.58 16.79
C LEU A 235 -17.11 -24.04 17.06
N GLU A 236 -18.28 -24.48 16.61
CA GLU A 236 -18.72 -25.87 16.74
C GLU A 236 -17.79 -26.83 15.99
N CYS A 237 -17.46 -26.53 14.73
CA CYS A 237 -16.47 -27.27 13.95
C CYS A 237 -15.12 -27.38 14.66
N PHE A 238 -14.65 -26.28 15.27
CA PHE A 238 -13.40 -26.24 16.03
C PHE A 238 -13.43 -27.18 17.24
N LEU A 239 -14.52 -27.18 18.00
CA LEU A 239 -14.70 -28.05 19.17
C LEU A 239 -14.92 -29.52 18.80
N ILE A 240 -15.63 -29.80 17.71
CA ILE A 240 -15.74 -31.18 17.19
C ILE A 240 -14.36 -31.70 16.79
N ARG A 241 -13.55 -30.88 16.09
CA ARG A 241 -12.17 -31.25 15.73
C ARG A 241 -11.31 -31.52 16.96
N SER A 242 -11.49 -30.75 18.03
CA SER A 242 -10.74 -30.96 19.27
C SER A 242 -11.05 -32.30 19.95
N ASN A 243 -12.23 -32.87 19.69
CA ASN A 243 -12.66 -34.11 20.31
C ASN A 243 -12.55 -35.35 19.43
N CYS A 244 -12.31 -35.17 18.13
CA CYS A 244 -12.34 -36.28 17.19
C CYS A 244 -11.09 -37.16 17.29
N GLN A 245 -11.23 -38.37 17.86
CA GLN A 245 -10.15 -39.36 18.00
C GLN A 245 -9.42 -39.67 16.69
N ALA A 246 -10.16 -39.79 15.58
CA ALA A 246 -9.58 -40.06 14.26
C ALA A 246 -8.58 -38.97 13.79
N LEU A 247 -8.64 -37.77 14.35
CA LEU A 247 -7.73 -36.66 14.04
C LEU A 247 -6.51 -36.59 14.99
N HIS A 248 -6.49 -37.40 16.06
CA HIS A 248 -5.47 -37.38 17.11
C HIS A 248 -4.94 -38.80 17.38
N ASN A 249 -4.27 -39.43 16.41
CA ASN A 249 -3.73 -40.80 16.55
C ASN A 249 -2.40 -40.89 17.34
N SER A 250 -1.92 -39.79 17.91
CA SER A 250 -0.67 -39.75 18.69
C SER A 250 -0.92 -40.19 20.14
N LYS A 251 -0.34 -41.32 20.56
CA LYS A 251 -0.36 -41.75 21.97
C LYS A 251 0.59 -40.93 22.87
N GLU A 252 1.55 -40.22 22.29
CA GLU A 252 2.65 -39.57 23.01
C GLU A 252 2.45 -38.06 23.21
N THR A 253 1.78 -37.37 22.29
CA THR A 253 1.57 -35.92 22.32
C THR A 253 0.10 -35.55 22.09
N LYS A 254 -0.50 -34.88 23.08
CA LYS A 254 -1.89 -34.40 23.00
C LYS A 254 -1.93 -33.09 22.22
N ALA A 255 -2.83 -33.01 21.25
CA ALA A 255 -2.89 -31.82 20.40
C ALA A 255 -3.54 -30.63 21.14
N LEU A 256 -2.97 -29.43 20.94
CA LEU A 256 -3.46 -28.19 21.53
C LEU A 256 -4.39 -27.45 20.56
N TYR A 257 -5.50 -26.95 21.10
CA TYR A 257 -6.41 -26.02 20.44
C TYR A 257 -6.47 -24.73 21.25
N CYS A 258 -6.39 -23.59 20.57
CA CYS A 258 -6.38 -22.27 21.19
C CYS A 258 -7.47 -21.38 20.57
N LEU A 259 -8.34 -20.83 21.42
CA LEU A 259 -9.31 -19.81 21.06
C LEU A 259 -8.86 -18.48 21.66
N ALA A 260 -8.53 -17.51 20.80
CA ALA A 260 -8.07 -16.20 21.21
C ALA A 260 -9.15 -15.14 21.00
N LEU A 261 -9.18 -14.16 21.91
CA LEU A 261 -10.02 -12.97 21.89
C LEU A 261 -11.55 -13.23 21.87
N PRO A 262 -12.08 -14.14 22.72
CA PRO A 262 -13.53 -14.42 22.75
C PRO A 262 -14.40 -13.19 23.02
N GLU A 263 -13.84 -12.13 23.62
CA GLU A 263 -14.50 -10.84 23.84
C GLU A 263 -14.91 -10.13 22.55
N GLN A 264 -14.31 -10.46 21.40
CA GLN A 264 -14.67 -9.88 20.10
C GLN A 264 -15.91 -10.53 19.47
N LEU A 265 -16.37 -11.66 20.03
CA LEU A 265 -17.61 -12.32 19.60
C LEU A 265 -18.82 -11.51 20.05
N GLN A 266 -19.89 -11.57 19.25
CA GLN A 266 -21.19 -11.05 19.66
C GLN A 266 -21.68 -11.71 20.97
N PRO A 267 -22.36 -10.98 21.88
CA PRO A 267 -22.78 -11.52 23.17
C PRO A 267 -23.65 -12.78 23.09
N SER A 268 -24.47 -12.93 22.04
CA SER A 268 -25.23 -14.16 21.81
C SER A 268 -24.32 -15.34 21.48
N VAL A 269 -23.31 -15.12 20.65
CA VAL A 269 -22.34 -16.15 20.22
C VAL A 269 -21.44 -16.56 21.40
N GLN A 270 -21.08 -15.64 22.30
CA GLN A 270 -20.36 -15.97 23.54
C GLN A 270 -21.15 -16.95 24.42
N ARG A 271 -22.48 -16.75 24.55
CA ARG A 271 -23.34 -17.68 25.31
C ARG A 271 -23.44 -19.05 24.65
N ASP A 272 -23.55 -19.08 23.32
CA ASP A 272 -23.58 -20.33 22.57
C ASP A 272 -22.25 -21.08 22.68
N LEU A 273 -21.12 -20.37 22.64
CA LEU A 273 -19.79 -20.93 22.90
C LEU A 273 -19.72 -21.61 24.27
N LEU A 274 -20.21 -20.96 25.34
CA LEU A 274 -20.20 -21.55 26.68
C LEU A 274 -21.04 -22.83 26.77
N ARG A 275 -22.22 -22.85 26.14
CA ARG A 275 -23.05 -24.06 26.05
C ARG A 275 -22.31 -25.19 25.31
N MET A 276 -21.68 -24.87 24.18
CA MET A 276 -20.91 -25.85 23.41
C MET A 276 -19.69 -26.35 24.19
N LEU A 277 -18.95 -25.47 24.88
CA LEU A 277 -17.81 -25.86 25.70
C LEU A 277 -18.21 -26.87 26.77
N GLN A 278 -19.35 -26.68 27.45
CA GLN A 278 -19.86 -27.64 28.44
C GLN A 278 -20.13 -29.02 27.82
N LEU A 279 -20.66 -29.07 26.60
CA LEU A 279 -20.97 -30.31 25.90
C LEU A 279 -19.71 -31.03 25.39
N TYR A 280 -18.73 -30.27 24.88
CA TYR A 280 -17.58 -30.84 24.17
C TYR A 280 -16.35 -31.03 25.07
N THR A 281 -16.16 -30.25 26.14
CA THR A 281 -14.92 -30.37 26.94
C THR A 281 -14.90 -31.61 27.83
N GLN A 282 -16.05 -32.07 28.36
CA GLN A 282 -16.12 -33.20 29.31
C GLN A 282 -15.56 -34.52 28.76
N THR A 283 -15.61 -34.71 27.43
CA THR A 283 -15.15 -35.93 26.75
C THR A 283 -13.90 -35.69 25.90
N SER A 284 -13.28 -34.50 25.99
CA SER A 284 -12.19 -34.11 25.12
C SER A 284 -10.90 -34.85 25.44
N LEU A 285 -10.25 -35.35 24.39
CA LEU A 285 -8.91 -35.92 24.49
C LEU A 285 -7.78 -34.90 24.22
N SER A 286 -8.12 -33.68 23.78
CA SER A 286 -7.17 -32.62 23.45
C SER A 286 -6.98 -31.62 24.60
N LEU A 287 -5.98 -30.76 24.45
CA LEU A 287 -5.75 -29.62 25.33
C LEU A 287 -6.47 -28.40 24.74
N PHE A 288 -7.19 -27.65 25.58
CA PHE A 288 -7.96 -26.49 25.14
C PHE A 288 -7.57 -25.25 25.94
N ALA A 289 -7.06 -24.23 25.26
CA ALA A 289 -6.68 -22.95 25.84
C ALA A 289 -7.57 -21.82 25.31
N ILE A 290 -7.91 -20.87 26.18
CA ILE A 290 -8.63 -19.66 25.83
C ILE A 290 -7.80 -18.47 26.29
N ILE A 291 -7.49 -17.55 25.38
CA ILE A 291 -6.73 -16.33 25.67
C ILE A 291 -7.65 -15.14 25.47
N THR A 292 -7.79 -14.28 26.48
CA THR A 292 -8.60 -13.06 26.43
C THR A 292 -7.84 -11.87 26.97
N THR A 293 -8.18 -10.68 26.49
CA THR A 293 -7.66 -9.41 27.00
C THR A 293 -8.65 -8.69 27.92
N ASN A 294 -9.89 -9.18 28.00
CA ASN A 294 -10.96 -8.58 28.78
C ASN A 294 -11.50 -9.56 29.83
N ASN A 295 -11.17 -9.31 31.09
CA ASN A 295 -11.62 -10.11 32.23
C ASN A 295 -13.12 -9.97 32.54
N GLN A 296 -13.81 -9.00 31.95
CA GLN A 296 -15.25 -8.73 32.13
C GLN A 296 -16.10 -9.28 30.97
N CYS A 297 -15.52 -9.99 29.99
CA CYS A 297 -16.34 -10.61 28.95
C CYS A 297 -17.06 -11.86 29.49
N ILE A 298 -18.21 -12.20 28.90
CA ILE A 298 -19.10 -13.28 29.35
C ILE A 298 -18.33 -14.61 29.44
N VAL A 299 -17.45 -14.87 28.46
CA VAL A 299 -16.62 -16.09 28.43
C VAL A 299 -15.60 -16.10 29.55
N ALA A 300 -14.91 -14.98 29.79
CA ALA A 300 -13.91 -14.87 30.85
C ALA A 300 -14.54 -15.05 32.23
N GLU A 301 -15.65 -14.36 32.51
CA GLU A 301 -16.36 -14.44 33.78
C GLU A 301 -16.84 -15.86 34.08
N ALA A 302 -17.45 -16.52 33.10
CA ALA A 302 -17.94 -17.89 33.25
C ALA A 302 -16.81 -18.92 33.45
N LEU A 303 -15.61 -18.65 32.93
CA LEU A 303 -14.47 -19.55 32.98
C LEU A 303 -13.41 -19.16 34.02
N LEU A 304 -13.69 -18.18 34.89
CA LEU A 304 -12.82 -17.80 36.00
C LEU A 304 -12.34 -18.98 36.88
N PRO A 305 -13.16 -20.02 37.19
CA PRO A 305 -12.70 -21.19 37.94
C PRO A 305 -11.58 -21.98 37.24
N PHE A 306 -11.45 -21.82 35.92
CA PHE A 306 -10.47 -22.49 35.07
C PHE A 306 -9.30 -21.57 34.68
N ARG A 307 -9.17 -20.43 35.36
CA ARG A 307 -8.13 -19.45 35.09
C ARG A 307 -6.77 -19.92 35.57
N ASP A 308 -5.80 -19.94 34.67
CA ASP A 308 -4.39 -20.01 35.02
C ASP A 308 -3.91 -18.61 35.47
N ARG A 309 -3.15 -18.59 36.56
CA ARG A 309 -2.63 -17.36 37.18
C ARG A 309 -1.15 -17.15 36.88
N GLU A 310 -0.46 -18.14 36.34
CA GLU A 310 0.95 -18.02 35.99
C GLU A 310 1.09 -17.26 34.68
N PRO A 311 1.82 -16.13 34.66
CA PRO A 311 2.05 -15.39 33.42
C PRO A 311 2.95 -16.22 32.50
N LEU A 312 2.50 -16.38 31.25
CA LEU A 312 3.30 -17.05 30.22
C LEU A 312 4.31 -16.07 29.64
N ILE A 313 5.58 -16.27 29.98
CA ILE A 313 6.68 -15.47 29.44
C ILE A 313 7.35 -16.29 28.33
N LEU A 314 7.43 -15.71 27.14
CA LEU A 314 8.16 -16.27 26.02
C LEU A 314 9.61 -15.78 26.09
N GLU A 315 10.55 -16.69 26.35
CA GLU A 315 11.96 -16.33 26.43
C GLU A 315 12.54 -16.05 25.03
N GLN A 316 13.54 -15.16 24.94
CA GLN A 316 14.16 -14.82 23.66
C GLN A 316 14.75 -16.02 22.93
N ALA A 317 15.36 -16.98 23.65
CA ALA A 317 15.93 -18.18 23.06
C ALA A 317 14.85 -19.12 22.48
N GLU A 318 13.72 -19.26 23.17
CA GLU A 318 12.56 -20.02 22.69
C GLU A 318 11.97 -19.37 21.45
N CYS A 319 11.83 -18.04 21.48
CA CYS A 319 11.32 -17.25 20.37
C CYS A 319 12.18 -17.39 19.11
N ARG A 320 13.51 -17.30 19.27
CA ARG A 320 14.50 -17.52 18.21
C ARG A 320 14.36 -18.89 17.57
N SER A 321 14.31 -19.93 18.40
CA SER A 321 14.17 -21.32 17.94
C SER A 321 12.86 -21.56 17.18
N PHE A 322 11.77 -20.95 17.67
CA PHE A 322 10.46 -21.04 17.03
C PHE A 322 10.48 -20.41 15.65
N TYR A 323 10.80 -19.12 15.57
CA TYR A 323 10.66 -18.37 14.31
C TYR A 323 11.70 -18.76 13.26
N SER A 324 12.88 -19.26 13.64
CA SER A 324 13.86 -19.81 12.68
C SER A 324 13.35 -21.08 11.98
N THR A 325 12.37 -21.76 12.58
CA THR A 325 11.68 -22.91 11.96
C THR A 325 10.53 -22.46 11.05
N ILE A 326 9.92 -21.31 11.34
CA ILE A 326 8.76 -20.78 10.60
C ILE A 326 9.17 -19.94 9.38
N PHE A 327 10.32 -19.25 9.45
CA PHE A 327 10.78 -18.31 8.41
C PHE A 327 12.15 -18.69 7.83
N CYS A 328 12.31 -18.44 6.54
CA CYS A 328 13.63 -18.38 5.90
C CYS A 328 14.21 -16.97 6.08
N SER A 329 15.36 -16.86 6.74
CA SER A 329 16.04 -15.59 7.01
C SER A 329 17.14 -15.23 6.01
N GLU A 330 17.58 -16.17 5.17
CA GLU A 330 18.70 -15.99 4.24
C GLU A 330 18.25 -15.94 2.78
N LEU A 331 18.57 -14.84 2.10
CA LEU A 331 18.14 -14.62 0.71
C LEU A 331 18.79 -15.60 -0.27
N SER A 332 20.03 -16.04 0.00
CA SER A 332 20.73 -17.08 -0.78
C SER A 332 19.99 -18.41 -0.72
N VAL A 333 19.66 -18.88 0.48
CA VAL A 333 18.90 -20.12 0.71
C VAL A 333 17.54 -20.07 0.03
N PHE A 334 16.83 -18.94 0.11
CA PHE A 334 15.57 -18.75 -0.62
C PHE A 334 15.77 -18.77 -2.14
N ARG A 335 16.85 -18.16 -2.66
CA ARG A 335 17.14 -18.15 -4.09
C ARG A 335 17.40 -19.55 -4.64
N GLU A 336 18.01 -20.43 -3.85
CA GLU A 336 18.33 -21.81 -4.21
C GLU A 336 17.14 -22.78 -4.00
N ASN A 337 16.00 -22.30 -3.48
CA ASN A 337 14.81 -23.11 -3.16
C ASN A 337 15.09 -24.27 -2.19
N THR A 338 16.09 -24.12 -1.31
CA THR A 338 16.51 -25.17 -0.35
C THR A 338 15.73 -25.11 0.97
N SER A 339 15.11 -23.97 1.30
CA SER A 339 14.24 -23.83 2.47
C SER A 339 12.82 -24.36 2.23
N ASN A 340 12.21 -24.92 3.27
CA ASN A 340 10.79 -25.26 3.30
C ASN A 340 9.91 -24.15 3.91
N ALA A 341 10.52 -23.04 4.35
CA ALA A 341 9.83 -21.91 4.95
C ALA A 341 9.76 -20.73 3.95
N PRO A 342 8.68 -19.91 3.99
CA PRO A 342 8.62 -18.66 3.23
C PRO A 342 9.73 -17.69 3.71
N PHE A 343 10.22 -16.85 2.81
CA PHE A 343 11.18 -15.81 3.17
C PHE A 343 10.45 -14.57 3.66
N VAL A 344 10.91 -14.00 4.77
CA VAL A 344 10.36 -12.76 5.34
C VAL A 344 11.50 -11.81 5.68
N GLN A 345 11.38 -10.56 5.26
CA GLN A 345 12.34 -9.49 5.57
C GLN A 345 11.59 -8.21 5.90
N VAL A 346 11.99 -7.57 7.00
CA VAL A 346 11.40 -6.30 7.45
C VAL A 346 12.34 -5.15 7.11
N PHE A 347 11.77 -4.05 6.63
CA PHE A 347 12.45 -2.80 6.29
C PHE A 347 11.90 -1.68 7.14
N LEU A 348 12.80 -0.96 7.81
CA LEU A 348 12.46 0.21 8.60
C LEU A 348 13.46 1.33 8.33
N SER A 349 13.16 2.52 8.85
CA SER A 349 14.08 3.64 8.79
C SER A 349 13.82 4.60 9.93
N LYS A 350 14.89 5.18 10.48
CA LYS A 350 14.83 6.26 11.47
C LYS A 350 14.20 7.54 10.93
N SER A 351 14.37 7.75 9.63
CA SER A 351 14.00 8.95 8.90
C SER A 351 12.99 8.62 7.81
N GLU A 352 12.09 9.55 7.53
CA GLU A 352 11.18 9.43 6.39
C GLU A 352 11.94 9.58 5.07
N CYS A 353 11.30 9.12 3.98
CA CYS A 353 11.73 9.39 2.61
C CYS A 353 13.14 8.89 2.22
N VAL A 354 13.69 7.92 2.95
CA VAL A 354 15.02 7.32 2.68
C VAL A 354 15.05 6.38 1.46
N GLY A 355 13.88 6.02 0.93
CA GLY A 355 13.74 5.13 -0.23
C GLY A 355 13.58 3.64 0.09
N LYS A 356 12.89 3.28 1.19
CA LYS A 356 12.56 1.88 1.55
C LYS A 356 11.94 1.13 0.37
N SER A 357 10.85 1.66 -0.20
CA SER A 357 10.16 1.04 -1.33
C SER A 357 11.05 0.88 -2.57
N HIS A 358 11.99 1.81 -2.80
CA HIS A 358 12.96 1.73 -3.89
C HIS A 358 13.97 0.58 -3.67
N THR A 359 14.48 0.45 -2.44
CA THR A 359 15.36 -0.66 -2.05
C THR A 359 14.66 -2.00 -2.21
N ILE A 360 13.40 -2.11 -1.75
CA ILE A 360 12.55 -3.30 -1.92
C ILE A 360 12.38 -3.64 -3.41
N ALA A 361 12.08 -2.64 -4.25
CA ALA A 361 11.95 -2.84 -5.69
C ALA A 361 13.26 -3.33 -6.34
N LYS A 362 14.43 -2.83 -5.91
CA LYS A 362 15.73 -3.35 -6.38
C LYS A 362 15.93 -4.82 -5.99
N ILE A 363 15.58 -5.19 -4.76
CA ILE A 363 15.66 -6.58 -4.30
C ILE A 363 14.72 -7.47 -5.13
N ALA A 364 13.48 -7.05 -5.35
CA ALA A 364 12.53 -7.80 -6.19
C ALA A 364 13.05 -7.97 -7.63
N LYS A 365 13.58 -6.90 -8.25
CA LYS A 365 14.19 -6.96 -9.60
C LYS A 365 15.39 -7.89 -9.67
N SER A 366 16.15 -8.03 -8.57
CA SER A 366 17.29 -8.95 -8.52
C SER A 366 16.89 -10.44 -8.55
N LEU A 367 15.60 -10.76 -8.37
CA LEU A 367 15.14 -12.15 -8.19
C LEU A 367 14.73 -12.88 -9.46
N GLN A 368 14.99 -12.32 -10.65
CA GLN A 368 14.67 -12.95 -11.94
C GLN A 368 13.26 -13.56 -11.94
N LEU A 369 12.26 -12.74 -11.57
CA LEU A 369 10.88 -13.17 -11.49
C LEU A 369 10.35 -13.58 -12.87
N THR A 370 9.41 -14.53 -12.89
CA THR A 370 8.87 -15.06 -14.16
C THR A 370 8.04 -14.03 -14.94
N CYS A 371 7.37 -13.11 -14.24
CA CYS A 371 6.66 -11.96 -14.81
C CYS A 371 6.54 -10.84 -13.78
N ASP A 372 6.18 -9.64 -14.23
CA ASP A 372 6.01 -8.47 -13.33
C ASP A 372 4.85 -8.65 -12.34
N GLU A 373 3.82 -9.42 -12.71
CA GLU A 373 2.67 -9.74 -11.84
C GLU A 373 3.06 -10.64 -10.65
N CYS A 374 4.25 -11.26 -10.67
CA CYS A 374 4.80 -11.96 -9.51
C CYS A 374 5.18 -11.03 -8.37
N LEU A 375 5.29 -9.71 -8.60
CA LEU A 375 5.49 -8.70 -7.57
C LEU A 375 4.14 -8.03 -7.22
N VAL A 376 3.57 -8.43 -6.10
CA VAL A 376 2.31 -7.90 -5.58
C VAL A 376 2.58 -6.86 -4.50
N HIS A 377 2.08 -5.64 -4.72
CA HIS A 377 2.08 -4.58 -3.71
C HIS A 377 0.80 -4.64 -2.87
N LEU A 378 0.94 -4.77 -1.55
CA LEU A 378 -0.16 -4.79 -0.58
C LEU A 378 -0.05 -3.57 0.36
N PRO A 379 -0.78 -2.48 0.10
CA PRO A 379 -0.82 -1.33 1.00
C PRO A 379 -1.80 -1.56 2.16
N LEU A 380 -1.35 -1.36 3.40
CA LEU A 380 -2.19 -1.36 4.61
C LEU A 380 -2.25 0.06 5.15
N ASN A 381 -3.23 0.83 4.68
CA ASN A 381 -3.37 2.26 4.92
C ASN A 381 -4.59 2.65 5.76
N THR A 382 -5.25 1.69 6.39
CA THR A 382 -6.45 1.91 7.19
C THR A 382 -6.20 1.58 8.67
N THR A 383 -6.96 2.24 9.55
CA THR A 383 -6.92 1.98 11.01
C THR A 383 -7.51 0.63 11.40
N VAL A 384 -8.35 0.05 10.52
CA VAL A 384 -8.87 -1.30 10.62
C VAL A 384 -8.53 -2.00 9.32
N ALA A 385 -7.76 -3.07 9.41
CA ALA A 385 -7.29 -3.84 8.28
C ALA A 385 -8.41 -4.72 7.72
N ASP A 386 -8.66 -4.55 6.42
CA ASP A 386 -9.67 -5.32 5.69
C ASP A 386 -9.05 -6.64 5.18
N VAL A 387 -9.40 -7.75 5.82
CA VAL A 387 -8.92 -9.08 5.46
C VAL A 387 -9.37 -9.48 4.04
N ASP A 388 -10.56 -9.06 3.61
CA ASP A 388 -11.08 -9.38 2.28
C ASP A 388 -10.21 -8.70 1.21
N PHE A 389 -9.94 -7.41 1.38
CA PHE A 389 -9.01 -6.67 0.52
C PHE A 389 -7.61 -7.30 0.48
N ILE A 390 -7.07 -7.69 1.64
CA ILE A 390 -5.75 -8.32 1.73
C ILE A 390 -5.72 -9.61 0.91
N VAL A 391 -6.69 -10.49 1.11
CA VAL A 391 -6.75 -11.77 0.40
C VAL A 391 -7.01 -11.58 -1.09
N ASP A 392 -7.86 -10.62 -1.50
CA ASP A 392 -8.05 -10.25 -2.92
C ASP A 392 -6.74 -9.83 -3.56
N ARG A 393 -5.99 -8.97 -2.87
CA ARG A 393 -4.72 -8.48 -3.39
C ARG A 393 -3.67 -9.57 -3.47
N LEU A 394 -3.57 -10.45 -2.47
CA LEU A 394 -2.65 -11.58 -2.47
C LEU A 394 -2.97 -12.59 -3.58
N LEU A 395 -4.27 -12.85 -3.83
CA LEU A 395 -4.74 -13.73 -4.90
C LEU A 395 -4.63 -13.13 -6.31
N SER A 396 -4.28 -11.84 -6.43
CA SER A 396 -3.96 -11.24 -7.74
C SER A 396 -2.62 -11.73 -8.32
N ALA A 397 -1.80 -12.40 -7.51
CA ALA A 397 -0.60 -13.07 -7.99
C ALA A 397 -0.96 -14.22 -8.95
N PRO A 398 -0.15 -14.47 -10.00
CA PRO A 398 -0.34 -15.61 -10.88
C PRO A 398 -0.15 -16.93 -10.13
N GLN A 399 -0.92 -17.95 -10.50
CA GLN A 399 -0.73 -19.31 -9.97
C GLN A 399 0.50 -19.95 -10.63
N THR A 400 1.62 -19.97 -9.92
CA THR A 400 2.89 -20.50 -10.41
C THR A 400 3.69 -21.11 -9.26
N ASP A 401 4.51 -22.12 -9.59
CA ASP A 401 5.52 -22.66 -8.68
C ASP A 401 6.78 -21.77 -8.61
N GLY A 402 6.85 -20.73 -9.45
CA GLY A 402 7.90 -19.72 -9.43
C GLY A 402 7.88 -18.85 -8.16
N LYS A 403 8.90 -18.01 -7.98
CA LYS A 403 9.00 -17.11 -6.83
C LYS A 403 7.94 -16.01 -6.92
N LEU A 404 7.18 -15.83 -5.85
CA LEU A 404 6.21 -14.74 -5.70
C LEU A 404 6.69 -13.78 -4.61
N VAL A 405 6.58 -12.48 -4.89
CA VAL A 405 7.05 -11.41 -4.00
C VAL A 405 5.88 -10.55 -3.58
N PHE A 406 5.65 -10.48 -2.28
CA PHE A 406 4.62 -9.65 -1.67
C PHE A 406 5.30 -8.51 -0.92
N HIS A 407 5.19 -7.31 -1.48
CA HIS A 407 5.60 -6.09 -0.78
C HIS A 407 4.44 -5.62 0.10
N ILE A 408 4.51 -5.87 1.40
CA ILE A 408 3.53 -5.41 2.39
C ILE A 408 3.96 -4.02 2.87
N ASN A 409 3.23 -2.98 2.50
CA ASN A 409 3.51 -1.61 2.91
C ASN A 409 2.57 -1.19 4.05
N ILE A 410 3.09 -1.15 5.27
CA ILE A 410 2.33 -0.76 6.46
C ILE A 410 2.44 0.76 6.63
N SER A 411 1.29 1.44 6.55
CA SER A 411 1.21 2.89 6.68
C SER A 411 1.30 3.35 8.14
N SER A 412 1.62 4.63 8.34
CA SER A 412 1.58 5.31 9.63
C SER A 412 0.18 5.35 10.28
N GLN A 413 -0.88 5.12 9.50
CA GLN A 413 -2.27 5.05 9.95
C GLN A 413 -2.71 3.65 10.39
N ALA A 414 -1.90 2.62 10.15
CA ALA A 414 -2.28 1.23 10.36
C ALA A 414 -2.68 0.93 11.82
N GLY A 415 -3.79 0.20 11.98
CA GLY A 415 -4.27 -0.27 13.29
C GLY A 415 -3.40 -1.33 13.95
N GLN A 416 -3.68 -1.62 15.22
CA GLN A 416 -3.03 -2.71 15.95
C GLN A 416 -3.51 -4.11 15.52
N ASP A 417 -4.66 -4.20 14.85
CA ASP A 417 -5.21 -5.44 14.29
C ASP A 417 -4.29 -6.06 13.22
N VAL A 418 -3.46 -5.25 12.55
CA VAL A 418 -2.39 -5.72 11.66
C VAL A 418 -1.51 -6.76 12.35
N ASN A 419 -1.26 -6.67 13.66
CA ASN A 419 -0.43 -7.65 14.37
C ASN A 419 -1.02 -9.06 14.31
N ILE A 420 -2.33 -9.18 14.53
CA ILE A 420 -3.04 -10.47 14.47
C ILE A 420 -3.08 -10.99 13.04
N ILE A 421 -3.36 -10.11 12.07
CA ILE A 421 -3.42 -10.48 10.66
C ILE A 421 -2.05 -10.93 10.15
N MET A 422 -0.96 -10.26 10.52
CA MET A 422 0.40 -10.67 10.16
C MET A 422 0.77 -12.00 10.84
N PHE A 423 0.32 -12.24 12.06
CA PHE A 423 0.48 -13.54 12.71
C PHE A 423 -0.30 -14.64 11.97
N GLN A 424 -1.55 -14.40 11.59
CA GLN A 424 -2.35 -15.36 10.82
C GLN A 424 -1.74 -15.62 9.43
N LEU A 425 -1.30 -14.58 8.74
CA LEU A 425 -0.69 -14.67 7.42
C LEU A 425 0.67 -15.36 7.44
N LEU A 426 1.59 -14.92 8.29
CA LEU A 426 2.99 -15.35 8.24
C LEU A 426 3.25 -16.58 9.11
N VAL A 427 2.62 -16.69 10.29
CA VAL A 427 2.84 -17.82 11.21
C VAL A 427 1.82 -18.93 10.97
N LEU A 428 0.52 -18.62 10.97
CA LEU A 428 -0.51 -19.65 10.68
C LEU A 428 -0.61 -19.99 9.19
N ARG A 429 0.04 -19.20 8.33
CA ARG A 429 0.14 -19.38 6.88
C ARG A 429 -1.20 -19.40 6.15
N HIS A 430 -2.21 -18.72 6.71
CA HIS A 430 -3.57 -18.77 6.21
C HIS A 430 -4.39 -17.52 6.56
N LEU A 431 -5.09 -16.96 5.57
CA LEU A 431 -6.13 -15.95 5.74
C LEU A 431 -7.40 -16.38 5.01
N THR A 432 -8.56 -15.97 5.52
CA THR A 432 -9.87 -16.31 4.93
C THR A 432 -10.74 -15.09 4.88
N LYS A 433 -11.36 -14.88 3.71
CA LYS A 433 -12.36 -13.84 3.47
C LYS A 433 -13.71 -14.20 4.06
N SER A 434 -14.58 -13.19 4.16
CA SER A 434 -15.99 -13.34 4.57
C SER A 434 -16.82 -14.26 3.66
N ASP A 435 -16.51 -14.33 2.36
CA ASP A 435 -17.17 -15.21 1.39
C ASP A 435 -16.64 -16.66 1.43
N GLY A 436 -15.57 -16.89 2.20
CA GLY A 436 -14.89 -18.16 2.33
C GLY A 436 -13.64 -18.27 1.46
N THR A 437 -13.40 -17.42 0.46
CA THR A 437 -12.16 -17.48 -0.32
C THR A 437 -10.94 -17.32 0.60
N CYS A 438 -9.88 -18.10 0.41
CA CYS A 438 -8.72 -18.06 1.30
C CYS A 438 -7.40 -17.92 0.53
N PHE A 439 -6.40 -17.39 1.23
CA PHE A 439 -5.02 -17.34 0.76
C PHE A 439 -4.13 -18.12 1.72
N ARG A 440 -3.17 -18.84 1.16
CA ARG A 440 -2.21 -19.65 1.91
C ARG A 440 -0.80 -19.23 1.53
N VAL A 441 0.07 -19.20 2.53
CA VAL A 441 1.50 -18.95 2.33
C VAL A 441 2.24 -20.25 1.97
N CYS A 442 3.02 -20.21 0.90
CA CYS A 442 3.86 -21.31 0.42
C CYS A 442 5.35 -20.96 0.53
N LYS A 443 6.22 -21.98 0.44
CA LYS A 443 7.68 -21.82 0.59
C LYS A 443 8.35 -20.96 -0.49
N ASN A 444 7.74 -20.85 -1.67
CA ASN A 444 8.20 -20.00 -2.78
C ASN A 444 7.74 -18.53 -2.64
N HIS A 445 7.04 -18.18 -1.55
CA HIS A 445 6.61 -16.82 -1.29
C HIS A 445 7.67 -16.04 -0.51
N MET A 446 7.87 -14.79 -0.93
CA MET A 446 8.75 -13.82 -0.29
C MET A 446 7.94 -12.62 0.21
N PHE A 447 8.00 -12.32 1.49
CA PHE A 447 7.34 -11.16 2.10
C PHE A 447 8.38 -10.09 2.44
N LEU A 448 8.29 -8.95 1.77
CA LEU A 448 9.09 -7.76 2.05
C LEU A 448 8.18 -6.76 2.76
N VAL A 449 8.34 -6.62 4.08
CA VAL A 449 7.47 -5.80 4.92
C VAL A 449 8.11 -4.43 5.12
N GLU A 450 7.48 -3.38 4.62
CA GLU A 450 7.86 -1.99 4.86
C GLU A 450 7.11 -1.45 6.07
N LEU A 451 7.83 -1.05 7.12
CA LEU A 451 7.28 -0.42 8.31
C LEU A 451 7.29 1.11 8.20
N PRO A 452 6.31 1.80 8.80
CA PRO A 452 6.30 3.25 8.83
C PRO A 452 7.41 3.77 9.75
N THR A 453 7.87 5.00 9.51
CA THR A 453 8.86 5.66 10.38
C THR A 453 8.21 6.27 11.62
N GLU A 454 6.96 6.75 11.47
CA GLU A 454 6.18 7.39 12.53
C GLU A 454 4.71 6.90 12.45
N LEU A 455 3.97 7.03 13.55
CA LEU A 455 2.52 6.78 13.60
C LEU A 455 1.78 8.11 13.52
N SER A 456 0.78 8.21 12.65
CA SER A 456 -0.03 9.43 12.52
C SER A 456 -1.15 9.54 13.55
N ASN A 457 -1.46 8.44 14.24
CA ASN A 457 -2.67 8.31 15.06
C ASN A 457 -2.50 8.91 16.48
N THR A 458 -1.30 9.37 16.83
CA THR A 458 -0.95 9.79 18.19
C THR A 458 -0.98 11.32 18.38
N HIS A 459 -1.20 12.10 17.31
CA HIS A 459 -1.08 13.57 17.27
C HIS A 459 0.25 14.11 17.86
N LYS A 460 1.24 13.24 18.08
CA LYS A 460 2.54 13.51 18.69
C LYS A 460 3.61 12.84 17.86
N LYS A 461 4.78 13.46 17.76
CA LYS A 461 5.92 12.85 17.08
C LYS A 461 6.30 11.53 17.76
N THR A 462 6.20 10.43 17.05
CA THR A 462 6.53 9.10 17.58
C THR A 462 7.97 8.72 17.25
N ARG A 463 8.62 8.00 18.15
CA ARG A 463 9.91 7.37 17.88
C ARG A 463 9.69 6.02 17.20
N LEU A 464 10.70 5.51 16.50
CA LEU A 464 10.67 4.18 15.89
C LEU A 464 10.36 3.07 16.93
N THR A 465 10.80 3.25 18.17
CA THR A 465 10.45 2.34 19.29
C THR A 465 8.94 2.28 19.55
N ASP A 466 8.23 3.39 19.37
CA ASP A 466 6.79 3.46 19.58
C ASP A 466 6.05 2.76 18.44
N VAL A 467 6.56 2.88 17.21
CA VAL A 467 6.08 2.09 16.05
C VAL A 467 6.22 0.59 16.33
N LEU A 468 7.37 0.14 16.83
CA LEU A 468 7.60 -1.28 17.13
C LEU A 468 6.76 -1.80 18.32
N LYS A 469 6.43 -0.94 19.29
CA LYS A 469 5.49 -1.27 20.37
C LYS A 469 4.05 -1.36 19.87
N TRP A 470 3.67 -0.49 18.94
CA TRP A 470 2.34 -0.50 18.31
C TRP A 470 2.17 -1.70 17.39
N LEU A 471 3.18 -1.98 16.57
CA LEU A 471 3.30 -3.14 15.70
C LEU A 471 4.07 -4.27 16.40
N TYR A 472 3.60 -4.65 17.59
CA TYR A 472 4.27 -5.60 18.49
C TYR A 472 4.59 -6.98 17.88
N PHE A 473 3.90 -7.41 16.82
CA PHE A 473 4.29 -8.60 16.05
C PHE A 473 5.68 -8.45 15.43
N PHE A 474 6.06 -7.25 15.00
CA PHE A 474 7.40 -6.91 14.52
C PHE A 474 8.27 -6.28 15.62
N GLY A 475 7.85 -6.35 16.88
CA GLY A 475 8.55 -5.79 18.02
C GLY A 475 9.70 -6.66 18.53
N ASP A 476 10.21 -6.33 19.72
CA ASP A 476 11.42 -6.91 20.33
C ASP A 476 11.39 -8.44 20.51
N GLY A 477 10.19 -9.06 20.51
CA GLY A 477 10.06 -10.51 20.56
C GLY A 477 10.49 -11.22 19.27
N VAL A 478 10.26 -10.62 18.10
CA VAL A 478 10.56 -11.23 16.78
C VAL A 478 11.84 -10.63 16.17
N LYS A 479 12.10 -9.38 16.53
CA LYS A 479 13.22 -8.58 16.08
C LYS A 479 14.56 -9.20 16.48
N ASP A 480 15.48 -9.27 15.51
CA ASP A 480 16.86 -9.78 15.62
C ASP A 480 17.03 -11.25 16.04
N LEU A 481 15.94 -11.99 16.26
CA LEU A 481 15.97 -13.37 16.73
C LEU A 481 15.74 -14.40 15.62
N ALA A 482 14.99 -14.06 14.55
CA ALA A 482 14.76 -14.98 13.42
C ALA A 482 14.23 -14.32 12.14
N MET A 483 13.55 -13.17 12.25
CA MET A 483 13.16 -12.37 11.10
C MET A 483 14.20 -11.27 10.90
N PRO A 484 14.89 -11.19 9.75
CA PRO A 484 15.88 -10.15 9.51
C PRO A 484 15.19 -8.78 9.39
N PHE A 485 15.78 -7.79 10.06
CA PHE A 485 15.42 -6.37 9.96
C PHE A 485 16.54 -5.65 9.20
N PHE A 486 16.16 -4.84 8.22
CA PHE A 486 17.08 -3.94 7.53
C PHE A 486 16.67 -2.50 7.75
N GLU A 487 17.61 -1.76 8.32
CA GLU A 487 17.51 -0.31 8.34
C GLU A 487 17.92 0.25 6.98
N VAL A 488 17.03 1.02 6.36
CA VAL A 488 17.33 1.75 5.14
C VAL A 488 17.81 3.14 5.51
N LEU A 489 19.02 3.48 5.08
CA LEU A 489 19.64 4.77 5.28
C LEU A 489 19.67 5.55 3.96
N ASP A 490 19.54 6.86 4.05
CA ASP A 490 19.73 7.78 2.93
C ASP A 490 21.19 8.23 2.91
N GLN A 491 21.90 8.01 1.79
CA GLN A 491 23.32 8.37 1.67
C GLN A 491 23.64 9.86 1.95
N LEU A 492 22.65 10.76 1.82
CA LEU A 492 22.83 12.19 2.03
C LEU A 492 22.53 12.61 3.47
N LYS A 493 21.88 11.76 4.25
CA LYS A 493 21.64 12.00 5.67
C LYS A 493 22.83 11.46 6.46
N ASP A 494 23.41 12.32 7.29
CA ASP A 494 24.45 11.92 8.25
C ASP A 494 23.80 11.22 9.44
N GLU A 495 23.41 9.96 9.24
CA GLU A 495 22.73 9.12 10.22
C GLU A 495 23.55 7.86 10.48
N GLN A 496 23.86 7.61 11.74
CA GLN A 496 24.45 6.35 12.16
C GLN A 496 23.37 5.25 12.20
N PRO A 497 23.67 4.04 11.68
CA PRO A 497 22.75 2.92 11.76
C PRO A 497 22.45 2.58 13.22
N LEU A 498 21.18 2.40 13.54
CA LEU A 498 20.70 1.85 14.81
C LEU A 498 20.86 0.33 14.85
N TYR A 499 20.94 -0.32 13.69
CA TYR A 499 20.96 -1.77 13.55
C TYR A 499 22.22 -2.25 12.86
N GLN A 500 22.70 -3.45 13.23
CA GLN A 500 23.86 -4.08 12.58
C GLN A 500 23.63 -4.35 11.09
N SER A 501 22.38 -4.67 10.75
CA SER A 501 21.94 -5.01 9.40
C SER A 501 21.29 -3.78 8.77
N TYR A 502 22.00 -3.12 7.85
CA TYR A 502 21.52 -1.89 7.20
C TYR A 502 21.87 -1.85 5.71
N ILE A 503 21.10 -1.05 4.96
CA ILE A 503 21.29 -0.79 3.54
C ILE A 503 21.35 0.71 3.31
N ILE A 504 22.46 1.19 2.76
CA ILE A 504 22.58 2.58 2.32
C ILE A 504 21.97 2.68 0.92
N ASN A 505 20.85 3.38 0.80
CA ASN A 505 20.28 3.71 -0.49
C ASN A 505 21.16 4.76 -1.16
N LYS A 506 21.84 4.36 -2.23
CA LYS A 506 22.70 5.24 -3.02
C LYS A 506 22.01 5.70 -4.29
N LEU A 507 22.16 6.98 -4.63
CA LEU A 507 21.72 7.52 -5.91
C LEU A 507 22.65 7.02 -7.01
N SER A 508 22.08 6.35 -8.01
CA SER A 508 22.76 6.05 -9.27
C SER A 508 22.34 7.11 -10.27
N LEU A 509 23.29 7.89 -10.79
CA LEU A 509 23.00 8.93 -11.76
C LEU A 509 22.73 8.29 -13.13
N SER A 510 21.54 8.49 -13.66
CA SER A 510 21.22 8.20 -15.07
C SER A 510 21.91 9.20 -16.00
N SER A 511 21.94 8.94 -17.31
CA SER A 511 22.47 9.87 -18.31
C SER A 511 21.81 11.26 -18.26
N LYS A 512 20.52 11.32 -17.93
CA LYS A 512 19.76 12.57 -17.77
C LYS A 512 20.18 13.35 -16.53
N GLU A 513 20.49 12.66 -15.44
CA GLU A 513 20.99 13.29 -14.22
C GLU A 513 22.45 13.72 -14.38
N GLN A 514 23.26 12.90 -15.05
CA GLN A 514 24.63 13.27 -15.43
C GLN A 514 24.65 14.56 -16.25
N PHE A 515 23.74 14.72 -17.22
CA PHE A 515 23.59 15.96 -17.98
C PHE A 515 23.41 17.20 -17.10
N VAL A 516 22.60 17.10 -16.04
CA VAL A 516 22.40 18.20 -15.09
C VAL A 516 23.68 18.50 -14.32
N VAL A 517 24.36 17.46 -13.81
CA VAL A 517 25.55 17.67 -12.98
C VAL A 517 26.73 18.16 -13.82
N GLN A 518 26.87 17.72 -15.08
CA GLN A 518 27.79 18.28 -16.07
C GLN A 518 27.57 19.78 -16.26
N TYR A 519 26.31 20.22 -16.31
CA TYR A 519 25.96 21.64 -16.39
C TYR A 519 26.40 22.44 -15.15
N LEU A 520 26.26 21.86 -13.96
CA LEU A 520 26.72 22.48 -12.71
C LEU A 520 28.25 22.59 -12.66
N ASP A 521 28.97 21.55 -13.09
CA ASP A 521 30.44 21.55 -13.17
C ASP A 521 30.94 22.51 -14.25
N ALA A 522 30.28 22.58 -15.40
CA ALA A 522 30.58 23.54 -16.46
C ALA A 522 30.37 25.00 -16.01
N LEU A 523 29.35 25.26 -15.21
CA LEU A 523 29.14 26.57 -14.58
C LEU A 523 30.28 26.90 -13.61
N GLU A 524 30.65 25.95 -12.74
CA GLU A 524 31.72 26.14 -11.75
C GLU A 524 33.08 26.41 -12.38
N THR A 525 33.39 25.69 -13.46
CA THR A 525 34.66 25.80 -14.19
C THR A 525 34.68 26.99 -15.16
N GLY A 526 33.58 27.73 -15.29
CA GLY A 526 33.46 28.90 -16.16
C GLY A 526 33.35 28.56 -17.65
N LEU A 527 33.08 27.31 -18.02
CA LEU A 527 32.94 26.84 -19.40
C LEU A 527 31.66 27.33 -20.08
N LEU A 528 30.70 27.85 -19.31
CA LEU A 528 29.45 28.43 -19.83
C LEU A 528 29.59 29.91 -20.20
N LYS A 529 30.77 30.52 -20.08
CA LYS A 529 30.98 31.92 -20.50
C LYS A 529 31.00 32.00 -22.03
N ASN A 530 30.07 32.78 -22.58
CA ASN A 530 30.02 33.01 -24.02
C ASN A 530 31.24 33.78 -24.50
N ASN A 531 31.80 33.35 -25.63
CA ASN A 531 32.91 34.03 -26.28
C ASN A 531 32.65 34.12 -27.79
N ALA A 532 32.34 35.33 -28.28
CA ALA A 532 32.05 35.58 -29.69
C ALA A 532 33.24 35.30 -30.63
N GLN A 533 34.46 35.18 -30.09
CA GLN A 533 35.68 34.86 -30.86
C GLN A 533 35.94 33.34 -30.97
N GLN A 534 35.24 32.50 -30.20
CA GLN A 534 35.36 31.05 -30.25
C GLN A 534 34.21 30.44 -31.05
N SER A 535 34.54 29.57 -32.02
CA SER A 535 33.53 28.89 -32.84
C SER A 535 32.88 27.67 -32.17
N LYS A 536 33.53 27.10 -31.14
CA LYS A 536 33.07 25.87 -30.50
C LYS A 536 32.27 26.18 -29.24
N ASP A 537 31.00 25.75 -29.22
CA ASP A 537 30.15 25.79 -28.03
C ASP A 537 30.48 24.65 -27.06
N TRP A 538 30.10 24.82 -25.79
CA TRP A 538 30.14 23.74 -24.81
C TRP A 538 29.18 22.59 -25.22
N SER A 539 29.64 21.35 -25.07
CA SER A 539 28.86 20.15 -25.35
C SER A 539 28.94 19.15 -24.20
N TYR A 540 27.78 18.65 -23.78
CA TYR A 540 27.65 17.65 -22.72
C TYR A 540 28.31 16.31 -23.09
N GLU A 541 28.36 15.96 -24.39
CA GLU A 541 28.94 14.69 -24.87
C GLU A 541 30.45 14.62 -24.62
N SER A 542 31.12 15.78 -24.68
CA SER A 542 32.56 15.89 -24.44
C SER A 542 32.93 16.17 -22.98
N HIS A 543 31.95 16.41 -22.10
CA HIS A 543 32.20 16.83 -20.72
C HIS A 543 32.30 15.62 -19.79
N ILE A 544 33.51 15.30 -19.32
CA ILE A 544 33.69 14.22 -18.35
C ILE A 544 33.44 14.78 -16.94
N PHE A 545 32.47 14.19 -16.24
CA PHE A 545 32.14 14.56 -14.87
C PHE A 545 32.70 13.56 -13.86
N ASP A 546 33.31 14.06 -12.80
CA ASP A 546 33.80 13.28 -11.66
C ASP A 546 32.76 13.34 -10.52
N GLU A 547 32.21 12.19 -10.13
CA GLU A 547 31.18 12.07 -9.09
C GLU A 547 31.64 12.62 -7.73
N ALA A 548 32.95 12.64 -7.44
CA ALA A 548 33.48 13.25 -6.21
C ALA A 548 33.17 14.75 -6.11
N LYS A 549 32.92 15.42 -7.23
CA LYS A 549 32.53 16.85 -7.27
C LYS A 549 31.05 17.10 -6.99
N LEU A 550 30.21 16.07 -6.95
CA LEU A 550 28.76 16.25 -6.78
C LEU A 550 28.46 16.95 -5.44
N GLU A 551 29.06 16.47 -4.36
CA GLU A 551 28.83 17.02 -3.04
C GLU A 551 29.20 18.52 -2.90
N PRO A 552 30.40 18.97 -3.31
CA PRO A 552 30.75 20.39 -3.26
C PRO A 552 29.89 21.25 -4.19
N LEU A 553 29.52 20.75 -5.37
CA LEU A 553 28.61 21.47 -6.27
C LEU A 553 27.23 21.67 -5.64
N LEU A 554 26.65 20.63 -5.02
CA LEU A 554 25.38 20.75 -4.31
C LEU A 554 25.49 21.72 -3.12
N LYS A 555 26.60 21.70 -2.38
CA LYS A 555 26.82 22.64 -1.26
C LYS A 555 26.81 24.10 -1.72
N LYS A 556 27.32 24.39 -2.92
CA LYS A 556 27.36 25.75 -3.47
C LYS A 556 26.04 26.17 -4.12
N TYR A 557 25.47 25.31 -4.96
CA TYR A 557 24.36 25.67 -5.85
C TYR A 557 22.98 25.33 -5.30
N SER A 558 22.85 24.27 -4.50
CA SER A 558 21.58 23.86 -3.90
C SER A 558 21.79 23.15 -2.55
N PRO A 559 22.11 23.88 -1.47
CA PRO A 559 22.18 23.29 -0.13
C PRO A 559 20.91 22.50 0.27
N PRO A 560 19.67 22.93 -0.06
CA PRO A 560 18.47 22.15 0.22
C PRO A 560 18.43 20.78 -0.46
N ALA A 561 18.96 20.63 -1.67
CA ALA A 561 19.00 19.34 -2.37
C ALA A 561 19.80 18.27 -1.61
N ARG A 562 20.75 18.68 -0.75
CA ARG A 562 21.55 17.76 0.09
C ARG A 562 20.78 17.17 1.28
N GLN A 563 19.57 17.61 1.57
CA GLN A 563 18.88 17.19 2.81
C GLN A 563 18.33 15.76 2.75
N SER A 564 18.08 15.23 1.55
CA SER A 564 17.67 13.85 1.32
C SER A 564 17.73 13.53 -0.17
N LEU A 565 17.73 12.24 -0.50
CA LEU A 565 17.64 11.78 -1.89
C LEU A 565 16.40 12.27 -2.63
N ILE A 566 15.26 12.45 -1.96
CA ILE A 566 14.04 12.98 -2.62
C ILE A 566 14.24 14.42 -3.06
N HIS A 567 14.79 15.28 -2.19
CA HIS A 567 15.14 16.65 -2.54
C HIS A 567 16.16 16.70 -3.67
N LEU A 568 17.21 15.88 -3.63
CA LEU A 568 18.19 15.79 -4.72
C LEU A 568 17.54 15.35 -6.03
N LYS A 569 16.73 14.29 -6.02
CA LYS A 569 16.05 13.78 -7.21
C LYS A 569 15.11 14.83 -7.79
N SER A 570 14.34 15.51 -6.95
CA SER A 570 13.42 16.58 -7.36
C SER A 570 14.20 17.74 -7.99
N PHE A 571 15.32 18.15 -7.41
CA PHE A 571 16.20 19.18 -7.97
C PHE A 571 16.74 18.78 -9.34
N LEU A 572 17.32 17.57 -9.46
CA LEU A 572 17.86 17.07 -10.72
C LEU A 572 16.77 16.97 -11.80
N GLN A 573 15.57 16.49 -11.46
CA GLN A 573 14.44 16.40 -12.39
C GLN A 573 13.98 17.77 -12.88
N PHE A 574 13.81 18.73 -11.97
CA PHE A 574 13.47 20.10 -12.34
C PHE A 574 14.54 20.72 -13.24
N MET A 575 15.80 20.62 -12.83
CA MET A 575 16.93 21.17 -13.57
C MET A 575 17.03 20.56 -14.96
N TYR A 576 16.87 19.24 -15.08
CA TYR A 576 16.88 18.54 -16.37
C TYR A 576 15.86 19.14 -17.36
N LYS A 577 14.60 19.29 -16.90
CA LYS A 577 13.50 19.85 -17.69
C LYS A 577 13.76 21.29 -18.14
N GLN A 578 14.49 22.06 -17.35
CA GLN A 578 14.87 23.43 -17.73
C GLN A 578 16.10 23.44 -18.65
N LEU A 579 17.12 22.65 -18.35
CA LEU A 579 18.39 22.65 -19.06
C LEU A 579 18.30 22.07 -20.47
N ILE A 580 17.41 21.13 -20.74
CA ILE A 580 17.11 20.72 -22.12
C ILE A 580 16.66 21.93 -22.96
N GLN A 581 15.78 22.77 -22.41
CA GLN A 581 15.31 23.98 -23.08
C GLN A 581 16.46 25.01 -23.24
N VAL A 582 17.32 25.13 -22.24
CA VAL A 582 18.51 25.99 -22.32
C VAL A 582 19.46 25.51 -23.43
N TYR A 583 19.77 24.22 -23.50
CA TYR A 583 20.77 23.66 -24.42
C TYR A 583 20.44 23.93 -25.90
N ASN A 584 19.15 23.92 -26.23
CA ASN A 584 18.61 24.18 -27.57
C ASN A 584 18.24 25.67 -27.80
N PHE A 585 18.47 26.55 -26.82
CA PHE A 585 18.20 27.98 -26.98
C PHE A 585 19.23 28.64 -27.90
N LEU A 586 18.76 29.36 -28.93
CA LEU A 586 19.63 29.90 -29.97
C LEU A 586 20.65 30.92 -29.41
N TYR A 587 20.20 31.84 -28.56
CA TYR A 587 21.01 32.97 -28.10
C TYR A 587 22.05 32.61 -27.01
N ILE A 588 22.12 31.34 -26.57
CA ILE A 588 23.25 30.88 -25.74
C ILE A 588 24.44 30.39 -26.58
N LYS A 589 24.29 30.21 -27.91
CA LYS A 589 25.36 29.75 -28.79
C LYS A 589 26.28 30.91 -29.16
N ASN A 590 27.58 30.69 -29.19
CA ASN A 590 28.58 31.73 -29.46
C ASN A 590 28.36 32.45 -30.81
N ALA A 591 27.77 31.75 -31.79
CA ALA A 591 27.42 32.30 -33.10
C ALA A 591 26.27 33.33 -33.07
N TRP A 592 25.38 33.27 -32.07
CA TRP A 592 24.13 34.06 -32.03
C TRP A 592 23.99 34.88 -30.76
N VAL A 593 24.95 34.82 -29.85
CA VAL A 593 24.93 35.56 -28.60
C VAL A 593 25.01 37.07 -28.89
N PRO A 594 24.14 37.89 -28.26
CA PRO A 594 24.24 39.34 -28.35
C PRO A 594 25.61 39.86 -27.89
N THR A 595 26.11 40.89 -28.57
CA THR A 595 27.38 41.54 -28.25
C THR A 595 27.18 42.99 -27.80
N THR A 596 28.11 43.49 -27.00
CA THR A 596 28.18 44.92 -26.65
C THR A 596 28.61 45.76 -27.84
N ILE A 597 28.45 47.09 -27.76
CA ILE A 597 29.01 48.05 -28.73
C ILE A 597 30.55 47.88 -28.88
N THR A 598 31.21 47.39 -27.83
CA THR A 598 32.66 47.09 -27.81
C THR A 598 33.02 45.70 -28.35
N GLY A 599 32.05 44.92 -28.85
CA GLY A 599 32.27 43.59 -29.44
C GLY A 599 32.42 42.44 -28.43
N GLN A 600 32.17 42.67 -27.14
CA GLN A 600 32.22 41.62 -26.12
C GLN A 600 30.90 40.84 -26.08
N ALA A 601 30.98 39.50 -26.03
CA ALA A 601 29.80 38.64 -25.91
C ALA A 601 29.14 38.81 -24.53
N LEU A 602 27.81 38.91 -24.49
CA LEU A 602 27.07 38.88 -23.23
C LEU A 602 27.04 37.45 -22.68
N PRO A 603 27.28 37.21 -21.37
CA PRO A 603 27.35 35.87 -20.79
C PRO A 603 25.96 35.26 -20.54
N LEU A 604 25.12 35.19 -21.58
CA LEU A 604 23.72 34.75 -21.46
C LEU A 604 23.59 33.32 -20.98
N HIS A 605 24.47 32.41 -21.41
CA HIS A 605 24.42 31.02 -21.01
C HIS A 605 24.62 30.86 -19.50
N GLU A 606 25.67 31.47 -18.95
CA GLU A 606 25.94 31.54 -17.51
C GLU A 606 24.80 32.22 -16.74
N MET A 607 24.30 33.37 -17.23
CA MET A 607 23.24 34.13 -16.56
C MET A 607 21.93 33.35 -16.42
N ILE A 608 21.50 32.69 -17.50
CA ILE A 608 20.26 31.91 -17.53
C ILE A 608 20.37 30.69 -16.62
N VAL A 609 21.47 29.92 -16.73
CA VAL A 609 21.69 28.73 -15.91
C VAL A 609 21.76 29.09 -14.43
N THR A 610 22.48 30.17 -14.07
CA THR A 610 22.56 30.67 -12.68
C THR A 610 21.18 31.02 -12.12
N SER A 611 20.33 31.66 -12.92
CA SER A 611 18.96 31.98 -12.52
C SER A 611 18.11 30.72 -12.33
N ILE A 612 18.18 29.78 -13.26
CA ILE A 612 17.40 28.54 -13.20
C ILE A 612 17.78 27.73 -11.96
N ILE A 613 19.07 27.61 -11.64
CA ILE A 613 19.54 26.95 -10.42
C ILE A 613 18.91 27.59 -9.18
N LYS A 614 18.97 28.92 -9.06
CA LYS A 614 18.39 29.65 -7.91
C LYS A 614 16.89 29.39 -7.76
N SER A 615 16.14 29.43 -8.86
CA SER A 615 14.70 29.16 -8.85
C SER A 615 14.39 27.68 -8.57
N GLY A 616 15.16 26.76 -9.14
CA GLY A 616 14.96 25.32 -9.06
C GLY A 616 15.21 24.77 -7.67
N THR A 617 16.21 25.29 -6.96
CA THR A 617 16.47 24.96 -5.57
C THR A 617 15.23 25.13 -4.68
N GLN A 618 14.40 26.13 -4.97
CA GLN A 618 13.23 26.45 -4.14
C GLN A 618 11.98 25.74 -4.64
N ILE A 619 11.73 25.81 -5.95
CA ILE A 619 10.58 25.14 -6.54
C ILE A 619 10.65 23.63 -6.29
N ALA A 620 11.83 23.03 -6.37
CA ALA A 620 12.00 21.59 -6.24
C ALA A 620 12.27 21.10 -4.81
N CYS A 621 12.93 21.89 -3.96
CA CYS A 621 13.35 21.42 -2.64
C CYS A 621 12.69 22.14 -1.46
N ASP A 622 11.87 23.17 -1.67
CA ASP A 622 11.24 23.86 -0.55
C ASP A 622 10.11 23.05 0.09
N THR A 623 10.09 23.05 1.43
CA THR A 623 9.13 22.29 2.27
C THR A 623 8.61 23.18 3.40
N TYR A 624 7.35 22.96 3.80
CA TYR A 624 6.71 23.71 4.87
C TYR A 624 7.52 23.72 6.18
N GLN A 625 8.08 22.58 6.58
CA GLN A 625 8.88 22.49 7.82
C GLN A 625 10.14 23.37 7.80
N ARG A 626 10.72 23.60 6.62
CA ARG A 626 11.88 24.49 6.46
C ARG A 626 11.49 25.95 6.68
N ASN A 627 10.31 26.35 6.18
CA ASN A 627 9.77 27.69 6.38
C ASN A 627 9.38 27.93 7.85
N LYS A 628 8.77 26.92 8.50
CA LYS A 628 8.45 26.99 9.94
C LYS A 628 9.70 27.14 10.82
N ARG A 629 10.78 26.38 10.54
CA ARG A 629 12.04 26.50 11.30
C ARG A 629 12.72 27.86 11.12
N LYS A 630 12.75 28.39 9.90
CA LYS A 630 13.26 29.74 9.66
C LYS A 630 12.43 30.80 10.40
N ALA A 631 11.11 30.71 10.35
CA ALA A 631 10.23 31.63 11.06
C ALA A 631 10.43 31.59 12.59
N LEU A 632 10.68 30.40 13.15
CA LEU A 632 11.00 30.21 14.58
C LEU A 632 12.42 30.71 14.95
N GLU A 633 13.42 30.53 14.09
CA GLU A 633 14.78 31.06 14.30
C GLU A 633 14.80 32.60 14.28
N ASP A 634 13.91 33.21 13.49
CA ASP A 634 13.74 34.67 13.40
C ASP A 634 12.89 35.23 14.57
N CYS A 635 12.05 34.40 15.20
CA CYS A 635 11.25 34.74 16.40
C CYS A 635 11.90 34.17 17.66
N LYS A 636 13.01 34.77 18.10
CA LYS A 636 13.55 34.52 19.44
C LYS A 636 12.55 35.06 20.47
N ASP A 637 11.85 34.15 21.16
CA ASP A 637 11.05 34.33 22.39
C ASP A 637 9.59 33.84 22.28
N MET A 638 9.35 32.53 22.08
CA MET A 638 8.06 31.90 22.41
C MET A 638 8.25 30.42 22.81
N ASP A 639 7.60 30.00 23.91
CA ASP A 639 7.61 28.65 24.49
C ASP A 639 7.21 27.53 23.51
N GLU A 640 7.86 26.37 23.63
CA GLU A 640 7.76 25.20 22.74
C GLU A 640 6.41 24.44 22.78
N ASP A 641 5.42 24.88 23.57
CA ASP A 641 4.19 24.12 23.86
C ASP A 641 2.91 24.63 23.17
N LYS A 642 3.03 25.47 22.13
CA LYS A 642 1.83 25.90 21.38
C LYS A 642 1.41 24.92 20.29
N LYS A 643 0.09 24.68 20.29
CA LYS A 643 -0.73 23.91 19.34
C LYS A 643 -0.39 24.25 17.88
N MET A 644 -0.92 23.48 16.92
CA MET A 644 -0.94 23.87 15.51
C MET A 644 -1.46 25.31 15.41
N ASP A 645 -0.56 26.29 15.38
CA ASP A 645 -0.92 27.68 15.24
C ASP A 645 -1.44 27.85 13.81
N GLU A 646 -2.70 28.26 13.74
CA GLU A 646 -3.37 28.73 12.53
C GLU A 646 -2.55 29.87 11.91
N SER A 647 -2.62 30.01 10.59
CA SER A 647 -1.89 31.02 9.84
C SER A 647 -2.29 32.41 10.33
N MET A 648 -1.30 33.29 10.49
CA MET A 648 -1.54 34.64 11.02
C MET A 648 -2.15 35.60 9.97
N ASP A 649 -2.61 35.08 8.81
CA ASP A 649 -3.09 35.84 7.64
C ASP A 649 -2.11 36.91 7.09
N THR A 650 -0.88 36.97 7.61
CA THR A 650 0.18 37.92 7.22
C THR A 650 1.31 37.28 6.42
N GLU A 651 1.27 35.97 6.18
CA GLU A 651 2.36 35.23 5.54
C GLU A 651 2.35 35.41 4.02
N GLU A 652 3.37 36.07 3.46
CA GLU A 652 3.58 36.12 2.01
C GLU A 652 4.10 34.75 1.50
N PHE A 653 3.60 34.29 0.35
CA PHE A 653 4.07 33.06 -0.29
C PHE A 653 5.59 33.07 -0.52
N PHE A 654 6.29 31.98 -0.18
CA PHE A 654 7.77 31.95 -0.15
C PHE A 654 8.45 32.41 -1.45
N LEU A 655 7.87 32.08 -2.62
CA LEU A 655 8.42 32.55 -3.91
C LEU A 655 8.24 34.06 -4.09
N VAL A 656 7.17 34.66 -3.55
CA VAL A 656 6.98 36.11 -3.57
C VAL A 656 8.08 36.80 -2.79
N GLN A 657 8.31 36.36 -1.54
CA GLN A 657 9.35 36.94 -0.68
C GLN A 657 10.71 36.93 -1.39
N MET A 658 11.05 35.82 -2.06
CA MET A 658 12.29 35.69 -2.80
C MET A 658 12.35 36.55 -4.07
N TRP A 659 11.35 36.45 -4.93
CA TRP A 659 11.40 37.06 -6.26
C TRP A 659 11.19 38.58 -6.22
N LYS A 660 10.53 39.07 -5.17
CA LYS A 660 10.35 40.50 -4.89
C LYS A 660 11.69 41.21 -4.63
N HIS A 661 12.65 40.53 -4.03
CA HIS A 661 13.94 41.09 -3.62
C HIS A 661 15.16 40.43 -4.30
N ALA A 662 14.93 39.62 -5.35
CA ALA A 662 16.00 38.88 -6.01
C ALA A 662 16.97 39.81 -6.77
N ASP A 663 18.25 39.81 -6.36
CA ASP A 663 19.36 40.40 -7.11
C ASP A 663 20.48 39.36 -7.33
N PRO A 664 20.79 38.96 -8.58
CA PRO A 664 20.24 39.41 -9.87
C PRO A 664 18.79 38.97 -10.14
N PRO A 665 18.11 39.58 -11.14
CA PRO A 665 16.74 39.23 -11.52
C PRO A 665 16.56 37.75 -11.90
N MET A 666 15.40 37.18 -11.57
CA MET A 666 15.04 35.81 -11.94
C MET A 666 14.49 35.74 -13.37
N VAL A 667 14.95 34.74 -14.12
CA VAL A 667 14.70 34.50 -15.53
C VAL A 667 13.89 33.21 -15.68
N LEU A 668 12.84 33.25 -16.49
CA LEU A 668 12.16 32.05 -16.98
C LEU A 668 12.25 31.98 -18.50
N LEU A 669 12.62 30.81 -19.00
CA LEU A 669 12.44 30.52 -20.42
C LEU A 669 10.95 30.35 -20.73
N ASN A 670 10.54 30.70 -21.94
CA ASN A 670 9.19 30.40 -22.38
C ASN A 670 9.01 28.88 -22.46
N GLN A 671 8.00 28.41 -21.73
CA GLN A 671 7.84 26.99 -21.45
C GLN A 671 6.98 26.33 -22.52
N MET A 672 7.40 25.14 -22.95
CA MET A 672 6.52 24.17 -23.63
C MET A 672 5.30 23.84 -22.77
N SER A 673 4.18 23.45 -23.41
CA SER A 673 2.95 23.07 -22.74
C SER A 673 3.14 21.85 -21.82
N ILE A 674 2.27 21.69 -20.82
CA ILE A 674 2.34 20.50 -19.92
C ILE A 674 2.17 19.22 -20.73
N SER A 675 1.21 19.17 -21.67
CA SER A 675 0.95 18.00 -22.50
C SER A 675 2.15 17.56 -23.33
N ASP A 676 2.92 18.51 -23.87
CA ASP A 676 4.12 18.20 -24.65
C ASP A 676 5.30 17.85 -23.73
N SER A 677 5.34 18.43 -22.52
CA SER A 677 6.35 18.11 -21.51
C SER A 677 6.19 16.74 -20.84
N VAL A 678 4.98 16.15 -20.90
CA VAL A 678 4.70 14.81 -20.38
C VAL A 678 5.39 13.72 -21.23
N GLN A 679 5.77 14.03 -22.48
CA GLN A 679 6.49 13.10 -23.36
C GLN A 679 7.97 12.91 -22.98
N THR A 680 8.61 13.90 -22.34
CA THR A 680 10.00 13.77 -21.86
C THR A 680 10.03 13.02 -20.52
N HIS A 681 9.92 11.70 -20.56
CA HIS A 681 9.92 10.86 -19.35
C HIS A 681 11.34 10.57 -18.88
N MET A 682 11.65 10.76 -17.59
CA MET A 682 12.99 10.46 -17.04
C MET A 682 13.43 8.99 -17.27
N GLU A 683 12.49 8.08 -17.52
CA GLU A 683 12.75 6.63 -17.62
C GLU A 683 12.43 6.00 -18.98
N LYS A 684 11.71 6.68 -19.89
CA LYS A 684 11.19 6.06 -21.13
C LYS A 684 11.91 6.48 -22.40
N SER A 685 12.41 7.72 -22.47
CA SER A 685 13.13 8.26 -23.62
C SER A 685 14.61 8.41 -23.32
N THR A 686 15.44 8.38 -24.35
CA THR A 686 16.88 8.68 -24.20
C THR A 686 17.11 10.19 -24.12
N LEU A 687 18.27 10.60 -23.59
CA LEU A 687 18.67 12.01 -23.57
C LEU A 687 18.68 12.63 -24.97
N LYS A 688 19.14 11.87 -25.97
CA LYS A 688 19.25 12.33 -27.35
C LYS A 688 17.88 12.56 -27.99
N GLU A 689 16.97 11.61 -27.82
CA GLU A 689 15.57 11.76 -28.26
C GLU A 689 14.90 12.97 -27.63
N ASP A 690 15.14 13.21 -26.33
CA ASP A 690 14.59 14.39 -25.66
C ASP A 690 15.16 15.67 -26.28
N LEU A 691 16.47 15.76 -26.53
CA LEU A 691 17.09 16.93 -27.15
C LEU A 691 16.60 17.19 -28.59
N ASP A 692 16.39 16.14 -29.39
CA ASP A 692 15.97 16.26 -30.79
C ASP A 692 14.48 16.69 -30.92
N ASN A 693 13.63 16.28 -29.98
CA ASN A 693 12.18 16.51 -30.04
C ASN A 693 11.71 17.83 -29.39
N VAL A 694 12.62 18.62 -28.79
CA VAL A 694 12.22 19.85 -28.09
C VAL A 694 11.93 20.96 -29.08
N HIS A 695 10.63 21.25 -29.27
CA HIS A 695 10.18 22.47 -29.95
C HIS A 695 10.32 23.69 -29.02
N ILE A 696 11.33 24.53 -29.27
CA ILE A 696 11.59 25.74 -28.48
C ILE A 696 11.05 26.98 -29.16
N ASP A 697 10.28 27.75 -28.41
CA ASP A 697 10.07 29.16 -28.68
C ASP A 697 11.32 29.91 -28.19
N HIS A 698 12.12 30.45 -29.12
CA HIS A 698 13.38 31.15 -28.80
C HIS A 698 13.18 32.54 -28.17
N SER A 699 12.05 32.76 -27.49
CA SER A 699 11.76 33.95 -26.71
C SER A 699 11.96 33.71 -25.21
N LEU A 700 12.26 34.77 -24.48
CA LEU A 700 12.62 34.73 -23.07
C LEU A 700 11.71 35.67 -22.28
N SER A 701 11.17 35.19 -21.16
CA SER A 701 10.34 35.99 -20.26
C SER A 701 11.13 36.28 -18.98
N LEU A 702 11.56 37.53 -18.82
CA LEU A 702 12.16 37.95 -17.56
C LEU A 702 11.03 38.32 -16.59
N LEU A 703 10.97 37.63 -15.45
CA LEU A 703 10.02 37.94 -14.38
C LEU A 703 10.79 38.59 -13.24
N SER A 704 10.70 39.92 -13.18
CA SER A 704 11.37 40.68 -12.14
C SER A 704 10.40 41.66 -11.51
N MET A 705 10.44 41.76 -10.17
CA MET A 705 9.71 42.79 -9.46
C MET A 705 10.21 44.17 -9.87
N ASN A 706 11.54 44.39 -9.88
CA ASN A 706 12.13 45.59 -10.45
C ASN A 706 13.58 45.40 -10.93
N VAL A 707 13.77 45.17 -12.24
CA VAL A 707 15.11 45.10 -12.86
C VAL A 707 15.92 46.38 -12.68
N ASP A 708 15.23 47.52 -12.59
CA ASP A 708 15.85 48.84 -12.57
C ASP A 708 16.41 49.22 -11.19
N LYS A 709 16.00 48.56 -10.10
CA LYS A 709 16.56 48.74 -8.75
C LYS A 709 17.72 47.79 -8.42
N ASN A 710 17.94 46.76 -9.24
CA ASN A 710 18.97 45.74 -9.01
C ASN A 710 20.40 46.23 -9.27
N GLN A 711 21.35 45.93 -8.38
CA GLN A 711 22.73 46.43 -8.47
C GLN A 711 23.69 45.43 -9.13
N HIS A 712 23.34 44.14 -9.17
CA HIS A 712 24.19 43.08 -9.73
C HIS A 712 24.53 43.28 -11.22
N GLU A 713 25.73 42.85 -11.63
CA GLU A 713 26.22 42.97 -13.03
C GLU A 713 25.26 42.36 -14.05
N HIS A 714 24.72 41.17 -13.78
CA HIS A 714 23.68 40.55 -14.63
C HIS A 714 22.45 41.45 -14.84
N ALA A 715 22.06 42.26 -13.86
CA ALA A 715 20.93 43.19 -14.02
C ALA A 715 21.28 44.33 -15.00
N LYS A 716 22.52 44.81 -14.99
CA LYS A 716 23.02 45.79 -15.97
C LYS A 716 22.98 45.21 -17.39
N VAL A 717 23.40 43.94 -17.54
CA VAL A 717 23.31 43.21 -18.81
C VAL A 717 21.85 43.08 -19.27
N TRP A 718 20.91 42.74 -18.38
CA TRP A 718 19.48 42.68 -18.73
C TRP A 718 18.89 44.02 -19.15
N ARG A 719 19.27 45.13 -18.49
CA ARG A 719 18.87 46.49 -18.93
C ARG A 719 19.40 46.81 -20.32
N TYR A 720 20.64 46.44 -20.59
CA TYR A 720 21.27 46.63 -21.90
C TYR A 720 20.55 45.84 -23.00
N ILE A 721 20.23 44.58 -22.75
CA ILE A 721 19.44 43.73 -23.67
C ILE A 721 18.04 44.32 -23.92
N LYS A 722 17.39 44.83 -22.87
CA LYS A 722 16.07 45.52 -22.97
C LYS A 722 16.13 46.71 -23.92
N GLN A 723 17.20 47.49 -23.86
CA GLN A 723 17.38 48.71 -24.66
C GLN A 723 17.74 48.39 -26.13
N LEU A 724 18.61 47.41 -26.37
CA LEU A 724 19.12 47.12 -27.72
C LEU A 724 18.29 46.15 -28.54
N HIS A 725 17.80 45.07 -27.92
CA HIS A 725 17.17 43.98 -28.65
C HIS A 725 15.64 44.01 -28.60
N LYS A 726 15.04 45.02 -27.92
CA LYS A 726 13.59 45.17 -27.72
C LYS A 726 12.92 43.89 -27.20
N TRP A 727 13.64 43.09 -26.42
CA TRP A 727 13.06 41.90 -25.77
C TRP A 727 12.00 42.36 -24.77
N GLU A 728 10.83 41.72 -24.80
CA GLU A 728 9.73 42.01 -23.87
C GLU A 728 10.09 41.50 -22.46
N ILE A 729 10.80 42.34 -21.70
CA ILE A 729 11.15 42.11 -20.30
C ILE A 729 10.03 42.68 -19.41
N TYR A 730 9.37 41.81 -18.65
CA TYR A 730 8.21 42.18 -17.83
C TYR A 730 8.67 42.63 -16.42
N ASN A 731 8.37 43.88 -16.06
CA ASN A 731 8.69 44.49 -14.77
C ASN A 731 7.39 44.77 -14.00
N PHE A 732 7.16 44.05 -12.91
CA PHE A 732 5.90 44.10 -12.16
C PHE A 732 5.69 45.42 -11.41
N GLU A 733 6.75 46.03 -10.86
CA GLU A 733 6.63 47.29 -10.11
C GLU A 733 6.22 48.44 -11.05
N GLN A 734 6.78 48.49 -12.26
CA GLN A 734 6.39 49.48 -13.28
C GLN A 734 4.91 49.35 -13.69
N GLU A 735 4.35 48.13 -13.72
CA GLU A 735 2.93 47.94 -13.97
C GLU A 735 2.05 48.28 -12.77
N LEU A 736 2.52 47.97 -11.54
CA LEU A 736 1.82 48.34 -10.31
C LEU A 736 1.75 49.86 -10.16
N GLU A 737 2.86 50.56 -10.41
CA GLU A 737 2.96 52.02 -10.42
C GLU A 737 2.09 52.64 -11.51
N LYS A 738 2.13 52.12 -12.75
CA LYS A 738 1.24 52.54 -13.85
C LYS A 738 -0.23 52.35 -13.48
N LYS A 739 -0.61 51.23 -12.85
CA LYS A 739 -1.97 51.01 -12.35
C LYS A 739 -2.34 52.01 -11.26
N THR A 740 -1.48 52.22 -10.27
CA THR A 740 -1.74 53.15 -9.15
C THR A 740 -1.86 54.59 -9.65
N PHE A 741 -1.04 54.98 -10.62
CA PHE A 741 -1.09 56.28 -11.29
C PHE A 741 -2.36 56.44 -12.14
N LEU A 742 -2.72 55.43 -12.96
CA LEU A 742 -3.98 55.42 -13.71
C LEU A 742 -5.20 55.41 -12.78
N GLN A 743 -5.15 54.73 -11.64
CA GLN A 743 -6.23 54.69 -10.67
C GLN A 743 -6.38 56.05 -9.97
N ARG A 744 -5.28 56.71 -9.59
CA ARG A 744 -5.29 58.09 -9.09
C ARG A 744 -5.80 59.10 -10.13
N THR A 745 -5.44 58.91 -11.40
CA THR A 745 -5.86 59.80 -12.50
C THR A 745 -7.32 59.56 -12.92
N ILE A 746 -7.79 58.31 -12.95
CA ILE A 746 -9.16 57.93 -13.33
C ILE A 746 -10.16 58.18 -12.19
N VAL A 747 -9.76 58.05 -10.92
CA VAL A 747 -10.59 58.46 -9.77
C VAL A 747 -10.90 59.96 -9.81
N SER A 748 -10.07 60.78 -10.46
CA SER A 748 -10.37 62.19 -10.69
C SER A 748 -11.36 62.47 -11.83
N ILE A 749 -11.66 61.48 -12.70
CA ILE A 749 -12.46 61.72 -13.92
C ILE A 749 -13.71 60.85 -14.05
N LEU A 750 -13.75 59.54 -13.71
CA LEU A 750 -14.97 58.73 -13.88
C LEU A 750 -15.07 57.55 -12.90
N LYS A 751 -16.15 57.53 -12.09
CA LYS A 751 -16.69 56.31 -11.48
C LYS A 751 -17.27 55.45 -12.59
N THR A 752 -16.58 54.37 -12.97
CA THR A 752 -17.06 53.07 -13.51
C THR A 752 -16.10 52.49 -14.55
N ARG A 753 -15.25 51.55 -14.13
CA ARG A 753 -14.89 50.28 -14.84
C ARG A 753 -13.71 49.60 -14.14
N LYS A 754 -13.89 48.33 -13.79
CA LYS A 754 -12.93 47.47 -13.06
C LYS A 754 -11.88 46.84 -14.02
N PRO A 755 -10.68 46.42 -13.52
CA PRO A 755 -9.43 46.53 -14.30
C PRO A 755 -8.71 45.18 -14.54
N ASN A 756 -9.37 44.17 -15.12
CA ASN A 756 -8.73 42.85 -15.35
C ASN A 756 -8.28 42.57 -16.80
N SER A 757 -8.38 43.52 -17.73
CA SER A 757 -8.17 43.25 -19.16
C SER A 757 -6.73 43.39 -19.69
N LYS A 758 -5.73 43.80 -18.90
CA LYS A 758 -4.39 44.13 -19.43
C LYS A 758 -3.22 43.28 -18.93
N MET A 759 -3.30 42.64 -17.77
CA MET A 759 -2.14 41.89 -17.22
C MET A 759 -1.78 40.60 -17.99
N LEU A 760 -2.68 40.08 -18.82
CA LEU A 760 -2.41 38.93 -19.71
C LEU A 760 -2.65 39.24 -21.19
N ALA A 761 -3.17 40.44 -21.54
CA ALA A 761 -3.27 40.90 -22.93
C ALA A 761 -1.95 41.48 -23.47
N SER A 762 -0.93 41.59 -22.61
CA SER A 762 0.46 41.93 -22.97
C SER A 762 1.40 40.78 -22.64
N ASN A 763 1.11 39.59 -23.19
CA ASN A 763 2.10 38.55 -23.45
C ASN A 763 2.59 38.68 -24.91
N PRO A 764 3.83 38.24 -25.18
CA PRO A 764 4.76 38.90 -26.06
C PRO A 764 4.36 38.78 -27.51
N SER A 765 4.10 39.91 -28.16
CA SER A 765 3.66 39.83 -29.55
C SER A 765 3.59 41.11 -30.35
N LYS A 766 4.15 42.21 -29.85
CA LYS A 766 4.34 43.38 -30.70
C LYS A 766 5.77 43.42 -31.23
N GLN A 767 5.94 42.63 -32.30
CA GLN A 767 6.84 42.83 -33.43
C GLN A 767 8.35 42.69 -33.20
N THR A 768 8.88 41.56 -33.69
CA THR A 768 10.00 41.55 -34.65
C THR A 768 9.61 40.63 -35.83
N HIS A 769 9.76 41.10 -37.07
CA HIS A 769 9.44 40.36 -38.32
C HIS A 769 10.47 39.21 -38.53
N LYS A 770 10.17 37.97 -38.95
CA LYS A 770 9.35 37.42 -40.04
C LYS A 770 8.84 36.00 -39.65
N LYS A 771 7.61 35.66 -40.07
CA LYS A 771 6.84 34.39 -39.85
C LYS A 771 6.36 34.14 -38.42
N ARG A 772 5.23 34.76 -38.06
CA ARG A 772 4.37 34.35 -36.93
C ARG A 772 3.81 32.95 -37.19
N THR A 773 3.96 32.03 -36.25
CA THR A 773 3.40 30.67 -36.35
C THR A 773 1.91 30.66 -35.98
N ASN A 774 1.14 29.71 -36.51
CA ASN A 774 -0.30 29.61 -36.27
C ASN A 774 -0.68 29.33 -34.80
N ASP A 775 0.25 28.83 -33.98
CA ASP A 775 -0.03 28.44 -32.59
C ASP A 775 0.03 29.60 -31.58
N GLU A 776 0.83 30.65 -31.83
CA GLU A 776 0.85 31.85 -30.98
C GLU A 776 -0.51 32.59 -31.01
N ASN A 777 -1.13 32.68 -32.17
CA ASN A 777 -2.45 33.31 -32.32
C ASN A 777 -3.55 32.52 -31.59
N LYS A 778 -3.48 31.18 -31.61
CA LYS A 778 -4.38 30.33 -30.84
C LYS A 778 -4.17 30.50 -29.34
N ARG A 779 -2.91 30.53 -28.87
CA ARG A 779 -2.57 30.71 -27.46
C ARG A 779 -3.11 32.03 -26.92
N LYS A 780 -2.93 33.14 -27.64
CA LYS A 780 -3.47 34.45 -27.27
C LYS A 780 -4.98 34.47 -27.18
N THR A 781 -5.65 33.94 -28.20
CA THR A 781 -7.11 33.88 -28.23
C THR A 781 -7.64 33.12 -27.01
N LYS A 782 -6.98 32.03 -26.63
CA LYS A 782 -7.32 31.24 -25.44
C LYS A 782 -7.07 32.01 -24.13
N VAL A 783 -5.95 32.73 -24.04
CA VAL A 783 -5.64 33.58 -22.87
C VAL A 783 -6.65 34.71 -22.72
N GLU A 784 -7.02 35.38 -23.81
CA GLU A 784 -8.03 36.44 -23.83
C GLU A 784 -9.42 35.91 -23.42
N GLN A 785 -9.79 34.71 -23.90
CA GLN A 785 -11.02 34.04 -23.48
C GLN A 785 -11.03 33.72 -21.98
N LEU A 786 -9.91 33.22 -21.43
CA LEU A 786 -9.78 32.91 -20.01
C LEU A 786 -9.87 34.19 -19.15
N LEU A 787 -9.19 35.25 -19.56
CA LEU A 787 -9.28 36.56 -18.91
C LEU A 787 -10.70 37.13 -18.92
N LYS A 788 -11.43 36.95 -20.03
CA LYS A 788 -12.81 37.40 -20.14
C LYS A 788 -13.74 36.56 -19.26
N LYS A 789 -13.49 35.25 -19.17
CA LYS A 789 -14.26 34.30 -18.36
C LYS A 789 -14.05 34.49 -16.86
N HIS A 790 -12.82 34.79 -16.44
CA HIS A 790 -12.41 34.99 -15.04
C HIS A 790 -12.01 36.45 -14.80
N ASN A 791 -12.88 37.37 -15.21
CA ASN A 791 -12.62 38.80 -15.11
C ASN A 791 -12.74 39.35 -13.67
N ASP A 792 -13.07 38.50 -12.72
CA ASP A 792 -13.21 38.72 -11.29
C ASP A 792 -11.98 38.25 -10.49
N TYR A 793 -11.21 37.29 -11.03
CA TYR A 793 -9.99 36.81 -10.42
C TYR A 793 -8.86 37.84 -10.54
N ALA A 794 -8.34 38.30 -9.40
CA ALA A 794 -7.22 39.22 -9.35
C ALA A 794 -5.90 38.48 -9.62
N LEU A 795 -5.30 38.71 -10.79
CA LEU A 795 -3.95 38.25 -11.11
C LEU A 795 -2.91 39.14 -10.43
N THR A 796 -2.76 39.02 -9.12
CA THR A 796 -1.67 39.66 -8.38
C THR A 796 -0.34 38.97 -8.71
N PHE A 797 0.79 39.64 -8.40
CA PHE A 797 2.12 39.02 -8.52
C PHE A 797 2.21 37.71 -7.72
N ASP A 798 1.62 37.70 -6.52
CA ASP A 798 1.50 36.53 -5.66
C ASP A 798 0.74 35.37 -6.34
N ASN A 799 -0.46 35.63 -6.86
CA ASN A 799 -1.25 34.62 -7.55
C ASN A 799 -0.55 34.08 -8.81
N ILE A 800 0.21 34.91 -9.53
CA ILE A 800 1.01 34.46 -10.67
C ILE A 800 2.13 33.52 -10.22
N LEU A 801 2.86 33.87 -9.17
CA LEU A 801 3.94 33.02 -8.67
C LEU A 801 3.44 31.69 -8.10
N LYS A 802 2.26 31.68 -7.45
CA LYS A 802 1.58 30.44 -7.04
C LYS A 802 1.27 29.54 -8.24
N ILE A 803 0.69 30.10 -9.31
CA ILE A 803 0.40 29.35 -10.55
C ILE A 803 1.70 28.82 -11.18
N VAL A 804 2.73 29.66 -11.26
CA VAL A 804 4.05 29.30 -11.81
C VAL A 804 4.69 28.16 -11.01
N ALA A 805 4.62 28.20 -9.68
CA ALA A 805 5.15 27.16 -8.81
C ALA A 805 4.48 25.81 -9.06
N ILE A 806 3.14 25.80 -9.09
CA ILE A 806 2.32 24.61 -9.36
C ILE A 806 2.65 24.07 -10.75
N PHE A 807 2.68 24.94 -11.76
CA PHE A 807 2.99 24.57 -13.14
C PHE A 807 4.34 23.88 -13.24
N PHE A 808 5.39 24.44 -12.64
CA PHE A 808 6.73 23.89 -12.72
C PHE A 808 6.92 22.60 -11.95
N ARG A 809 6.29 22.47 -10.77
CA ARG A 809 6.31 21.20 -10.02
C ARG A 809 5.65 20.09 -10.82
N LEU A 810 4.45 20.32 -11.36
CA LEU A 810 3.76 19.35 -12.22
C LEU A 810 4.58 18.99 -13.46
N LYS A 811 5.13 19.98 -14.17
CA LYS A 811 5.97 19.78 -15.36
C LYS A 811 7.22 18.94 -15.08
N SER A 812 7.72 19.00 -13.85
CA SER A 812 8.92 18.29 -13.40
C SER A 812 8.62 16.97 -12.70
N SER A 813 7.35 16.54 -12.68
CA SER A 813 6.87 15.36 -11.95
C SER A 813 7.17 15.41 -10.43
N ILE A 814 7.21 16.62 -9.88
CA ILE A 814 7.37 16.87 -8.45
C ILE A 814 5.98 16.96 -7.82
N PRO A 815 5.69 16.22 -6.73
CA PRO A 815 4.41 16.30 -6.05
C PRO A 815 4.02 17.73 -5.64
N VAL A 816 2.75 18.05 -5.84
CA VAL A 816 2.15 19.33 -5.41
C VAL A 816 1.21 19.04 -4.24
N LEU A 817 1.66 19.41 -3.04
CA LEU A 817 0.84 19.47 -1.83
C LEU A 817 0.70 20.95 -1.46
N ILE A 818 -0.54 21.44 -1.39
CA ILE A 818 -0.85 22.82 -0.99
C ILE A 818 -1.58 22.73 0.34
N MET A 819 -0.94 23.24 1.39
CA MET A 819 -1.60 23.50 2.66
C MET A 819 -2.11 24.93 2.63
N GLY A 820 -3.40 25.10 2.91
CA GLY A 820 -4.05 26.40 2.96
C GLY A 820 -5.28 26.30 3.84
N GLU A 821 -5.69 27.44 4.37
CA GLU A 821 -6.87 27.54 5.21
C GLU A 821 -8.11 27.73 4.35
N THR A 822 -9.25 27.25 4.83
CA THR A 822 -10.53 27.63 4.26
C THR A 822 -10.80 29.07 4.67
N ALA A 823 -10.82 29.99 3.70
CA ALA A 823 -11.28 31.35 3.93
C ALA A 823 -12.76 31.28 4.36
N LEU A 824 -13.01 31.42 5.66
CA LEU A 824 -14.35 31.45 6.27
C LEU A 824 -14.80 32.89 6.50
#